data_AF-A0A942L4R9-F1
#
_entry.id   AF-A0A942L4R9-F1
#
_cell.length_a   1.000
_cell.length_b   1.000
_cell.length_c   1.000
_cell.angle_alpha   90.00
_cell.angle_beta   90.00
_cell.angle_gamma   90.00
#
_symmetry.space_group_name_H-M   'P 1'
#
loop_
_entity.id
_entity.type
_entity.pdbx_description
1 polymer ?
#
loop_
_entity_poly.entity_id
_entity_poly.type
_entity_poly.pdbx_seq_one_letter_code
_entity_poly.pdbx_strand_id
1 'polypeptide(L)'
;MSGMRQEGRGFMTWSFLKTTRARQEWWDYGDRITHMGLFDFLVPDNTGRITGTIPAADLERVARWPHITHLLTVRNDGILSRFRAIVENTGGAQDMFISELHRILDMYPFAAGVDIDLEKGPNDNPDGVVALAKRIYESIKSRPTQRYVHWDLPPMTGDGAPSWERWCDYRRMEPYFDTCVIMSYAFAWAGSAPGPISPVWWMEEIYDYSVTRIPKEKIFLGIPGFGFNWRIDRRPVPGAYRGSGGTFLAWLGWQQGDFTFHELQPRLPFAGFLDEDSQSPYLLLHIYDYQEGMDAARVTSPISKVSGQAGRVRRNYLVAYEKEPRYEFAGQVTDRTGNGFDEVSGAMTVGSGWISPRAPQLLPVPPGSPPGTQPVLEEEGLALFSFSVPQAGEYDLAVRVNCPWWNRQVLQLRLNGAPVQIGPFPDWYPLHRRTHWLKAGRFHLSAGSHTLEVHGAGSQYGTQFWGFRVCSQFNFIMTGGEAEFTLTPRRLKDVNGTLVLPERYILTPEVLRSAPEHAWVWYDDFRDNTLAFYSRSGGAWSVDTDPARRVLIQSDQASADAQAQLSYFGFGDLNIRARLRMTAGSGTMGIVFKAQGVNDLYLFLLRRGTQTAELWQRQGGIWTRLQPDVAQGVSLNTWYTLRVRSRGNELHCWVGTTRVFNLTAALPVSGGFGLRTSGAACECGLLDAGDPYVYVPQEALDVALPDGQIQTLGRIQRSGVTWLEPWDYFRFEGPGEEPATRQESISTDFDYLHADSFAAFDSDRAVTFRLRDRGLWLTQLFLGDARGFSIAHYSDAEHFDMLANLAKHRWGLKGVGLWALGHQDPLVFRLRSGIV
;
A
#
# COMPACT_ATOMS: atom_id res chain seq x y z
N MET A 1 2.18 -7.67 41.10
CA MET A 1 1.54 -6.33 41.03
C MET A 1 1.44 -5.74 42.43
N SER A 2 2.44 -4.97 42.86
CA SER A 2 2.31 -4.09 44.03
C SER A 2 1.59 -2.81 43.57
N GLY A 3 0.28 -2.76 43.79
CA GLY A 3 -0.60 -1.70 43.32
C GLY A 3 -0.26 -0.34 43.89
N MET A 4 0.19 0.58 43.03
CA MET A 4 0.06 2.01 43.31
C MET A 4 -1.38 2.40 43.00
N ARG A 5 -2.24 2.38 44.02
CA ARG A 5 -3.60 2.91 43.94
C ARG A 5 -3.57 4.30 43.30
N GLN A 6 -4.51 4.59 42.40
CA GLN A 6 -4.53 5.85 41.66
C GLN A 6 -5.08 7.05 42.48
N GLU A 7 -4.50 7.28 43.65
CA GLU A 7 -4.87 8.39 44.54
C GLU A 7 -4.57 9.75 43.90
N GLY A 8 -5.53 10.66 43.98
CA GLY A 8 -5.42 12.04 43.49
C GLY A 8 -5.33 12.21 41.98
N ARG A 9 -5.67 11.19 41.17
CA ARG A 9 -5.63 11.29 39.69
C ARG A 9 -7.01 11.65 39.13
N GLY A 10 -7.06 12.55 38.15
CA GLY A 10 -8.28 12.80 37.37
C GLY A 10 -8.80 11.52 36.71
N PHE A 11 -10.11 11.31 36.78
CA PHE A 11 -10.82 10.27 36.05
C PHE A 11 -12.06 10.87 35.39
N MET A 12 -12.06 10.88 34.06
CA MET A 12 -13.18 11.29 33.24
C MET A 12 -13.79 10.07 32.55
N THR A 13 -15.11 10.05 32.39
CA THR A 13 -15.82 9.05 31.57
C THR A 13 -17.14 9.62 31.06
N TRP A 14 -17.85 8.87 30.21
CA TRP A 14 -19.09 9.31 29.57
C TRP A 14 -20.24 8.34 29.79
N SER A 15 -21.45 8.89 29.93
CA SER A 15 -22.71 8.12 30.01
C SER A 15 -23.31 7.85 28.63
N PHE A 16 -22.65 6.99 27.83
CA PHE A 16 -23.01 6.72 26.44
C PHE A 16 -24.20 5.75 26.24
N LEU A 17 -23.98 4.43 26.34
CA LEU A 17 -25.03 3.42 26.06
C LEU A 17 -26.09 3.32 27.16
N LYS A 18 -25.84 3.92 28.34
CA LYS A 18 -26.76 3.96 29.49
C LYS A 18 -27.35 2.61 29.86
N THR A 19 -26.53 1.56 29.72
CA THR A 19 -26.90 0.20 30.10
C THR A 19 -27.17 0.14 31.61
N THR A 20 -27.94 -0.86 32.05
CA THR A 20 -28.15 -1.12 33.49
C THR A 20 -26.82 -1.19 34.25
N ARG A 21 -25.80 -1.82 33.63
CA ARG A 21 -24.45 -1.88 34.17
C ARG A 21 -23.81 -0.51 34.31
N ALA A 22 -23.75 0.30 33.25
CA ALA A 22 -23.13 1.63 33.30
C ALA A 22 -23.76 2.49 34.40
N ARG A 23 -25.08 2.44 34.51
CA ARG A 23 -25.85 3.12 35.55
C ARG A 23 -25.55 2.60 36.95
N GLN A 24 -25.39 1.30 37.13
CA GLN A 24 -25.04 0.72 38.43
C GLN A 24 -23.61 1.09 38.83
N GLU A 25 -22.66 1.03 37.88
CA GLU A 25 -21.27 1.41 38.14
C GLU A 25 -21.14 2.89 38.49
N TRP A 26 -21.89 3.80 37.85
CA TRP A 26 -21.94 5.19 38.27
C TRP A 26 -22.46 5.33 39.70
N TRP A 27 -23.52 4.59 40.04
CA TRP A 27 -24.10 4.63 41.38
C TRP A 27 -23.13 4.14 42.46
N ASP A 28 -22.40 3.06 42.18
CA ASP A 28 -21.53 2.39 43.15
C ASP A 28 -20.13 3.01 43.25
N TYR A 29 -19.60 3.53 42.14
CA TYR A 29 -18.19 3.97 42.03
C TYR A 29 -18.02 5.45 41.69
N GLY A 30 -19.07 6.26 41.84
CA GLY A 30 -18.98 7.69 41.58
C GLY A 30 -17.95 8.41 42.45
N ASP A 31 -17.63 7.88 43.64
CA ASP A 31 -16.53 8.34 44.52
C ASP A 31 -15.13 8.29 43.88
N ARG A 32 -15.00 7.62 42.72
CA ARG A 32 -13.74 7.46 41.98
C ARG A 32 -13.71 8.26 40.68
N ILE A 33 -14.82 8.92 40.34
CA ILE A 33 -15.01 9.70 39.12
C ILE A 33 -14.85 11.18 39.45
N THR A 34 -14.06 11.90 38.65
CA THR A 34 -13.87 13.35 38.84
C THR A 34 -14.68 14.17 37.86
N HIS A 35 -14.87 13.66 36.64
CA HIS A 35 -15.58 14.32 35.55
C HIS A 35 -16.48 13.31 34.86
N MET A 36 -17.69 13.73 34.46
CA MET A 36 -18.64 12.90 33.74
C MET A 36 -19.21 13.68 32.57
N GLY A 37 -18.94 13.23 31.35
CA GLY A 37 -19.60 13.72 30.14
C GLY A 37 -20.97 13.07 29.97
N LEU A 38 -22.02 13.88 30.04
CA LEU A 38 -23.40 13.43 29.83
C LEU A 38 -23.69 13.40 28.33
N PHE A 39 -23.49 12.23 27.71
CA PHE A 39 -23.52 12.00 26.27
C PHE A 39 -24.95 11.98 25.69
N ASP A 40 -25.65 13.10 25.86
CA ASP A 40 -27.09 13.24 25.65
C ASP A 40 -27.47 14.15 24.49
N PHE A 41 -26.60 15.11 24.16
CA PHE A 41 -26.97 16.20 23.27
C PHE A 41 -26.37 16.03 21.87
N LEU A 42 -27.21 16.11 20.84
CA LEU A 42 -26.86 15.91 19.44
C LEU A 42 -27.23 17.14 18.61
N VAL A 43 -26.31 17.54 17.74
CA VAL A 43 -26.58 18.40 16.58
C VAL A 43 -27.13 17.51 15.46
N PRO A 44 -28.45 17.54 15.15
CA PRO A 44 -29.04 16.57 14.24
C PRO A 44 -28.85 16.94 12.76
N ASP A 45 -28.63 18.21 12.46
CA ASP A 45 -28.60 18.78 11.11
C ASP A 45 -27.67 20.00 11.02
N ASN A 46 -27.67 20.69 9.87
CA ASN A 46 -26.78 21.81 9.59
C ASN A 46 -27.28 23.16 10.16
N THR A 47 -28.32 23.18 11.00
CA THR A 47 -28.89 24.43 11.55
C THR A 47 -28.22 24.88 12.85
N GLY A 48 -27.33 24.07 13.42
CA GLY A 48 -26.73 24.32 14.73
C GLY A 48 -27.64 24.06 15.92
N ARG A 49 -28.89 23.63 15.70
CA ARG A 49 -29.81 23.26 16.79
C ARG A 49 -29.27 22.09 17.61
N ILE A 50 -29.49 22.09 18.93
CA ILE A 50 -29.15 20.97 19.80
C ILE A 50 -30.43 20.25 20.26
N THR A 51 -30.42 18.92 20.17
CA THR A 51 -31.51 18.04 20.63
C THR A 51 -31.01 17.08 21.69
N GLY A 52 -31.92 16.51 22.48
CA GLY A 52 -31.59 15.56 23.55
C GLY A 52 -32.00 16.06 24.94
N THR A 53 -32.13 15.11 25.87
CA THR A 53 -32.50 15.35 27.28
C THR A 53 -31.86 14.29 28.16
N ILE A 54 -31.44 14.67 29.36
CA ILE A 54 -30.87 13.73 30.33
C ILE A 54 -31.99 12.88 30.96
N PRO A 55 -31.92 11.54 30.92
CA PRO A 55 -32.91 10.67 31.55
C PRO A 55 -33.00 10.88 33.07
N ALA A 56 -34.20 10.75 33.63
CA ALA A 56 -34.42 10.89 35.08
C ALA A 56 -33.53 9.96 35.92
N ALA A 57 -33.30 8.73 35.46
CA ALA A 57 -32.38 7.79 36.12
C ALA A 57 -30.95 8.35 36.22
N ASP A 58 -30.48 9.08 35.23
CA ASP A 58 -29.11 9.61 35.23
C ASP A 58 -29.02 10.83 36.18
N LEU A 59 -30.11 11.59 36.34
CA LEU A 59 -30.21 12.69 37.33
C LEU A 59 -30.10 12.20 38.79
N GLU A 60 -30.62 11.03 39.11
CA GLU A 60 -30.47 10.44 40.46
C GLU A 60 -28.99 10.19 40.81
N ARG A 61 -28.18 9.83 39.80
CA ARG A 61 -26.74 9.55 39.96
C ARG A 61 -25.92 10.82 40.07
N VAL A 62 -26.29 11.85 39.31
CA VAL A 62 -25.78 13.22 39.48
C VAL A 62 -26.01 13.70 40.92
N ALA A 63 -27.24 13.57 41.44
CA ALA A 63 -27.58 14.02 42.79
C ALA A 63 -26.81 13.26 43.89
N ARG A 64 -26.55 11.96 43.68
CA ARG A 64 -25.78 11.13 44.63
C ARG A 64 -24.31 11.55 44.73
N TRP A 65 -23.73 12.05 43.64
CA TRP A 65 -22.30 12.33 43.55
C TRP A 65 -22.01 13.80 43.20
N PRO A 66 -22.34 14.75 44.08
CA PRO A 66 -22.25 16.19 43.79
C PRO A 66 -20.81 16.71 43.60
N HIS A 67 -19.80 15.90 43.94
CA HIS A 67 -18.39 16.23 43.75
C HIS A 67 -17.91 16.03 42.30
N ILE A 68 -18.66 15.29 41.48
CA ILE A 68 -18.30 15.04 40.08
C ILE A 68 -18.55 16.32 39.27
N THR A 69 -17.56 16.70 38.47
CA THR A 69 -17.72 17.75 37.45
C THR A 69 -18.56 17.19 36.29
N HIS A 70 -19.87 17.43 36.32
CA HIS A 70 -20.77 17.02 35.25
C HIS A 70 -20.73 18.02 34.08
N LEU A 71 -20.51 17.52 32.87
CA LEU A 71 -20.46 18.31 31.64
C LEU A 71 -21.54 17.83 30.67
N LEU A 72 -22.19 18.77 29.98
CA LEU A 72 -23.17 18.43 28.95
C LEU A 72 -22.44 18.17 27.63
N THR A 73 -22.32 16.91 27.22
CA THR A 73 -21.61 16.53 26.00
C THR A 73 -22.48 16.74 24.76
N VAL A 74 -22.01 17.60 23.86
CA VAL A 74 -22.70 17.99 22.62
C VAL A 74 -21.92 17.48 21.43
N ARG A 75 -22.56 16.63 20.62
CA ARG A 75 -21.90 15.91 19.52
C ARG A 75 -22.48 16.16 18.14
N ASN A 76 -21.69 15.89 17.10
CA ASN A 76 -22.14 15.84 15.70
C ASN A 76 -22.13 14.42 15.08
N ASP A 77 -21.75 13.39 15.85
CA ASP A 77 -21.56 12.00 15.42
C ASP A 77 -20.59 11.87 14.22
N GLY A 78 -19.57 12.73 14.14
CA GLY A 78 -18.58 12.70 13.07
C GLY A 78 -19.13 13.04 11.67
N ILE A 79 -20.22 13.80 11.58
CA ILE A 79 -20.76 14.29 10.30
C ILE A 79 -20.19 15.68 9.98
N LEU A 80 -19.31 15.74 8.98
CA LEU A 80 -18.60 16.95 8.55
C LEU A 80 -19.55 18.10 8.19
N SER A 81 -20.68 17.85 7.51
CA SER A 81 -21.58 18.93 7.06
C SER A 81 -22.17 19.72 8.23
N ARG A 82 -22.43 19.04 9.36
CA ARG A 82 -22.97 19.66 10.58
C ARG A 82 -21.93 20.58 11.21
N PHE A 83 -20.70 20.07 11.36
CA PHE A 83 -19.60 20.85 11.93
C PHE A 83 -19.22 22.02 11.01
N ARG A 84 -19.12 21.80 9.70
CA ARG A 84 -18.86 22.87 8.72
C ARG A 84 -19.89 23.99 8.81
N ALA A 85 -21.17 23.68 8.88
CA ALA A 85 -22.21 24.69 8.99
C ALA A 85 -22.06 25.58 10.23
N ILE A 86 -21.67 25.00 11.37
CA ILE A 86 -21.37 25.73 12.61
C ILE A 86 -20.09 26.57 12.45
N VAL A 87 -19.06 26.05 11.81
CA VAL A 87 -17.79 26.77 11.57
C VAL A 87 -17.99 27.98 10.65
N GLU A 88 -18.74 27.79 9.54
CA GLU A 88 -18.95 28.81 8.50
C GLU A 88 -20.14 29.74 8.82
N ASN A 89 -20.81 29.53 9.96
CA ASN A 89 -22.07 30.18 10.33
C ASN A 89 -23.14 30.14 9.22
N THR A 90 -23.23 29.04 8.49
CA THR A 90 -24.17 28.88 7.38
C THR A 90 -25.60 29.06 7.88
N GLY A 91 -26.31 30.05 7.35
CA GLY A 91 -27.71 30.33 7.75
C GLY A 91 -27.88 30.67 9.24
N GLY A 92 -26.83 31.14 9.92
CA GLY A 92 -26.88 31.44 11.36
C GLY A 92 -26.62 30.24 12.29
N ALA A 93 -26.12 29.12 11.76
CA ALA A 93 -25.93 27.90 12.53
C ALA A 93 -24.97 28.04 13.73
N GLN A 94 -23.95 28.90 13.64
CA GLN A 94 -23.06 29.16 14.77
C GLN A 94 -23.78 29.90 15.91
N ASP A 95 -24.60 30.89 15.53
CA ASP A 95 -25.36 31.70 16.47
C ASP A 95 -26.40 30.84 17.19
N MET A 96 -27.09 29.96 16.43
CA MET A 96 -28.02 28.97 16.97
C MET A 96 -27.32 28.00 17.91
N PHE A 97 -26.17 27.43 17.49
CA PHE A 97 -25.42 26.48 18.31
C PHE A 97 -25.03 27.06 19.67
N ILE A 98 -24.49 28.27 19.68
CA ILE A 98 -24.12 28.96 20.93
C ILE A 98 -25.36 29.24 21.78
N SER A 99 -26.45 29.75 21.19
CA SER A 99 -27.72 29.96 21.91
C SER A 99 -28.22 28.65 22.56
N GLU A 100 -28.13 27.53 21.84
CA GLU A 100 -28.56 26.23 22.33
C GLU A 100 -27.65 25.68 23.44
N LEU A 101 -26.33 25.95 23.43
CA LEU A 101 -25.45 25.64 24.55
C LEU A 101 -25.92 26.35 25.83
N HIS A 102 -26.29 27.63 25.74
CA HIS A 102 -26.84 28.35 26.89
C HIS A 102 -28.19 27.77 27.32
N ARG A 103 -29.08 27.43 26.38
CA ARG A 103 -30.38 26.83 26.67
C ARG A 103 -30.27 25.52 27.45
N ILE A 104 -29.37 24.62 27.05
CA ILE A 104 -29.19 23.34 27.76
C ILE A 104 -28.53 23.54 29.13
N LEU A 105 -27.60 24.48 29.27
CA LEU A 105 -27.01 24.80 30.58
C LEU A 105 -28.05 25.37 31.55
N ASP A 106 -28.95 26.23 31.07
CA ASP A 106 -30.06 26.77 31.87
C ASP A 106 -31.04 25.66 32.30
N MET A 107 -31.22 24.63 31.47
CA MET A 107 -32.07 23.47 31.77
C MET A 107 -31.47 22.56 32.84
N TYR A 108 -30.14 22.49 32.95
CA TYR A 108 -29.44 21.59 33.87
C TYR A 108 -28.45 22.37 34.76
N PRO A 109 -28.93 23.07 35.80
CA PRO A 109 -28.12 24.00 36.60
C PRO A 109 -27.01 23.34 37.42
N PHE A 110 -27.05 22.01 37.61
CA PHE A 110 -25.98 21.26 38.27
C PHE A 110 -24.73 21.09 37.39
N ALA A 111 -24.86 21.24 36.06
CA ALA A 111 -23.75 21.01 35.14
C ALA A 111 -22.69 22.11 35.32
N ALA A 112 -21.43 21.73 35.41
CA ALA A 112 -20.31 22.65 35.54
C ALA A 112 -20.01 23.40 34.24
N GLY A 113 -20.51 22.90 33.11
CA GLY A 113 -20.31 23.48 31.79
C GLY A 113 -20.58 22.49 30.67
N VAL A 114 -19.89 22.67 29.55
CA VAL A 114 -20.09 21.90 28.31
C VAL A 114 -18.87 21.05 27.97
N ASP A 115 -19.15 19.94 27.31
CA ASP A 115 -18.18 19.07 26.68
C ASP A 115 -18.45 19.05 25.17
N ILE A 116 -17.47 19.47 24.37
CA ILE A 116 -17.61 19.69 22.93
C ILE A 116 -16.99 18.51 22.18
N ASP A 117 -17.86 17.69 21.59
CA ASP A 117 -17.52 16.49 20.81
C ASP A 117 -17.87 16.70 19.33
N LEU A 118 -17.20 17.67 18.71
CA LEU A 118 -17.36 17.97 17.28
C LEU A 118 -16.23 17.30 16.49
N GLU A 119 -16.54 16.16 15.87
CA GLU A 119 -15.59 15.32 15.15
C GLU A 119 -15.63 15.53 13.62
N LYS A 120 -14.53 15.18 12.93
CA LYS A 120 -14.34 15.29 11.48
C LYS A 120 -14.59 16.71 10.93
N GLY A 121 -13.85 17.68 11.47
CA GLY A 121 -13.94 19.09 11.09
C GLY A 121 -13.40 19.41 9.68
N PRO A 122 -13.64 20.66 9.21
CA PRO A 122 -13.22 21.11 7.88
C PRO A 122 -11.70 21.30 7.81
N ASN A 123 -10.99 20.31 7.29
CA ASN A 123 -9.53 20.34 7.11
C ASN A 123 -9.05 21.50 6.23
N ASP A 124 -9.85 21.95 5.29
CA ASP A 124 -9.63 23.14 4.45
C ASP A 124 -9.82 24.48 5.17
N ASN A 125 -10.38 24.48 6.38
CA ASN A 125 -10.68 25.69 7.15
C ASN A 125 -10.34 25.56 8.66
N PRO A 126 -9.06 25.31 9.02
CA PRO A 126 -8.64 25.25 10.43
C PRO A 126 -8.81 26.60 11.15
N ASP A 127 -8.67 27.73 10.43
CA ASP A 127 -8.84 29.07 11.01
C ASP A 127 -10.26 29.30 11.53
N GLY A 128 -11.27 28.83 10.78
CA GLY A 128 -12.67 28.89 11.19
C GLY A 128 -12.95 28.03 12.43
N VAL A 129 -12.33 26.85 12.55
CA VAL A 129 -12.46 26.00 13.74
C VAL A 129 -11.90 26.72 14.97
N VAL A 130 -10.71 27.31 14.87
CA VAL A 130 -10.10 28.06 15.99
C VAL A 130 -10.98 29.25 16.38
N ALA A 131 -11.55 29.97 15.40
CA ALA A 131 -12.47 31.07 15.66
C ALA A 131 -13.75 30.62 16.37
N LEU A 132 -14.32 29.46 15.98
CA LEU A 132 -15.45 28.85 16.66
C LEU A 132 -15.10 28.46 18.10
N ALA A 133 -13.96 27.80 18.32
CA ALA A 133 -13.52 27.39 19.66
C ALA A 133 -13.38 28.62 20.59
N LYS A 134 -12.74 29.69 20.09
CA LYS A 134 -12.67 30.97 20.79
C LYS A 134 -14.05 31.49 21.17
N ARG A 135 -14.98 31.51 20.21
CA ARG A 135 -16.33 32.07 20.42
C ARG A 135 -17.13 31.25 21.44
N ILE A 136 -17.07 29.92 21.38
CA ILE A 136 -17.68 29.04 22.38
C ILE A 136 -17.10 29.36 23.75
N TYR A 137 -15.76 29.39 23.86
CA TYR A 137 -15.09 29.63 25.13
C TYR A 137 -15.47 30.97 25.74
N GLU A 138 -15.38 32.07 24.99
CA GLU A 138 -15.76 33.41 25.46
C GLU A 138 -17.24 33.47 25.88
N SER A 139 -18.15 32.85 25.12
CA SER A 139 -19.58 32.81 25.44
C SER A 139 -19.85 32.06 26.74
N ILE A 140 -19.28 30.86 26.91
CA ILE A 140 -19.47 30.06 28.13
C ILE A 140 -18.80 30.72 29.34
N LYS A 141 -17.62 31.32 29.18
CA LYS A 141 -16.93 32.06 30.25
C LYS A 141 -17.69 33.30 30.72
N SER A 142 -18.54 33.88 29.88
CA SER A 142 -19.38 35.03 30.25
C SER A 142 -20.56 34.67 31.18
N ARG A 143 -20.90 33.39 31.32
CA ARG A 143 -21.98 32.94 32.21
C ARG A 143 -21.62 33.20 33.70
N PRO A 144 -22.59 33.47 34.58
CA PRO A 144 -22.32 33.67 36.01
C PRO A 144 -21.84 32.37 36.70
N THR A 145 -22.38 31.24 36.28
CA THR A 145 -22.04 29.87 36.71
C THR A 145 -21.92 28.97 35.48
N GLN A 146 -21.50 27.71 35.66
CA GLN A 146 -21.41 26.72 34.58
C GLN A 146 -20.42 27.12 33.45
N ARG A 147 -19.24 27.59 33.86
CA ARG A 147 -18.23 28.19 32.98
C ARG A 147 -17.17 27.21 32.45
N TYR A 148 -17.35 25.91 32.65
CA TYR A 148 -16.37 24.90 32.24
C TYR A 148 -16.51 24.57 30.75
N VAL A 149 -15.38 24.48 30.04
CA VAL A 149 -15.34 24.10 28.63
C VAL A 149 -14.34 22.96 28.47
N HIS A 150 -14.85 21.79 28.12
CA HIS A 150 -14.07 20.62 27.73
C HIS A 150 -14.16 20.39 26.22
N TRP A 151 -13.10 19.83 25.64
CA TRP A 151 -13.08 19.40 24.24
C TRP A 151 -12.59 17.96 24.11
N ASP A 152 -13.31 17.20 23.30
CA ASP A 152 -12.88 15.90 22.82
C ASP A 152 -12.08 16.11 21.53
N LEU A 153 -10.75 15.91 21.60
CA LEU A 153 -9.84 16.20 20.50
C LEU A 153 -9.37 14.91 19.79
N PRO A 154 -9.26 14.90 18.45
CA PRO A 154 -8.66 13.77 17.75
C PRO A 154 -7.17 13.64 18.11
N PRO A 155 -6.59 12.43 18.02
CA PRO A 155 -5.18 12.20 18.28
C PRO A 155 -4.29 12.79 17.17
N MET A 156 -3.39 13.70 17.55
CA MET A 156 -2.41 14.31 16.66
C MET A 156 -0.99 13.86 17.02
N THR A 157 -0.15 13.58 16.03
CA THR A 157 1.26 13.17 16.21
C THR A 157 2.25 14.24 15.72
N GLY A 158 1.75 15.36 15.21
CA GLY A 158 2.53 16.48 14.73
C GLY A 158 1.64 17.60 14.20
N ASP A 159 2.25 18.73 13.82
CA ASP A 159 1.50 19.86 13.29
C ASP A 159 0.84 19.46 11.95
N GLY A 160 -0.50 19.39 11.95
CA GLY A 160 -1.30 18.93 10.81
C GLY A 160 -1.15 17.43 10.49
N ALA A 161 -0.63 16.63 11.42
CA ALA A 161 -0.47 15.18 11.29
C ALA A 161 -1.32 14.43 12.33
N PRO A 162 -2.21 13.52 11.91
CA PRO A 162 -2.44 13.10 10.53
C PRO A 162 -3.19 14.15 9.69
N SER A 163 -2.98 14.12 8.37
CA SER A 163 -3.51 15.15 7.47
C SER A 163 -5.03 15.17 7.34
N TRP A 164 -5.70 14.06 7.67
CA TRP A 164 -7.16 13.94 7.67
C TRP A 164 -7.84 14.49 8.94
N GLU A 165 -7.07 14.88 9.97
CA GLU A 165 -7.58 15.59 11.16
C GLU A 165 -6.95 16.98 11.32
N ARG A 166 -6.31 17.52 10.27
CA ARG A 166 -5.58 18.80 10.31
C ARG A 166 -6.44 20.03 10.66
N TRP A 167 -7.76 19.89 10.72
CA TRP A 167 -8.68 20.91 11.24
C TRP A 167 -8.40 21.22 12.73
N CYS A 168 -7.87 20.24 13.49
CA CYS A 168 -7.57 20.36 14.90
C CYS A 168 -6.12 20.85 15.10
N ASP A 169 -5.96 22.14 15.42
CA ASP A 169 -4.66 22.73 15.76
C ASP A 169 -4.55 22.89 17.28
N TYR A 170 -3.86 21.96 17.94
CA TYR A 170 -3.69 21.97 19.39
C TYR A 170 -3.15 23.29 19.92
N ARG A 171 -2.13 23.87 19.26
CA ARG A 171 -1.48 25.10 19.72
C ARG A 171 -2.45 26.28 19.70
N ARG A 172 -3.25 26.37 18.64
CA ARG A 172 -4.16 27.50 18.44
C ARG A 172 -5.47 27.34 19.20
N MET A 173 -5.89 26.11 19.48
CA MET A 173 -7.09 25.81 20.27
C MET A 173 -6.84 25.87 21.78
N GLU A 174 -5.62 25.62 22.26
CA GLU A 174 -5.25 25.58 23.69
C GLU A 174 -5.84 26.68 24.58
N PRO A 175 -5.88 27.96 24.16
CA PRO A 175 -6.42 29.03 25.00
C PRO A 175 -7.94 28.95 25.22
N TYR A 176 -8.64 28.11 24.44
CA TYR A 176 -10.10 28.12 24.31
C TYR A 176 -10.78 26.88 24.90
N PHE A 177 -10.14 26.24 25.87
CA PHE A 177 -10.72 25.21 26.72
C PHE A 177 -10.03 25.13 28.09
N ASP A 178 -10.77 24.66 29.09
CA ASP A 178 -10.25 24.40 30.44
C ASP A 178 -9.51 23.07 30.50
N THR A 179 -10.07 22.06 29.84
CA THR A 179 -9.49 20.73 29.71
C THR A 179 -9.83 20.14 28.36
N CYS A 180 -9.10 19.10 27.98
CA CYS A 180 -9.44 18.26 26.85
C CYS A 180 -9.18 16.80 27.20
N VAL A 181 -9.89 15.90 26.54
CA VAL A 181 -9.40 14.53 26.34
C VAL A 181 -8.87 14.45 24.92
N ILE A 182 -7.78 13.72 24.76
CA ILE A 182 -7.35 13.30 23.44
C ILE A 182 -7.88 11.89 23.24
N MET A 183 -8.71 11.69 22.22
CA MET A 183 -9.38 10.44 21.87
C MET A 183 -8.39 9.45 21.23
N SER A 184 -7.37 9.08 22.00
CA SER A 184 -6.25 8.21 21.63
C SER A 184 -6.63 6.73 21.66
N TYR A 185 -7.74 6.41 20.97
CA TYR A 185 -8.24 5.06 20.76
C TYR A 185 -8.75 4.89 19.33
N ALA A 186 -9.10 3.65 18.98
CA ALA A 186 -9.51 3.26 17.63
C ALA A 186 -8.41 3.47 16.57
N PHE A 187 -7.14 3.23 16.94
CA PHE A 187 -6.05 3.10 15.98
C PHE A 187 -6.37 2.01 14.95
N ALA A 188 -6.61 0.79 15.43
CA ALA A 188 -7.40 -0.19 14.71
C ALA A 188 -8.88 -0.03 15.11
N TRP A 189 -9.77 -0.08 14.11
CA TRP A 189 -11.20 0.16 14.28
C TRP A 189 -12.03 -0.83 13.47
N ALA A 190 -13.36 -0.80 13.63
CA ALA A 190 -14.26 -1.74 12.98
C ALA A 190 -14.07 -1.83 11.44
N GLY A 191 -13.61 -0.77 10.77
CA GLY A 191 -13.34 -0.77 9.33
C GLY A 191 -11.92 -1.17 8.91
N SER A 192 -10.96 -1.27 9.84
CA SER A 192 -9.57 -1.66 9.54
C SER A 192 -9.38 -3.18 9.58
N ALA A 193 -8.18 -3.64 9.21
CA ALA A 193 -7.68 -4.94 9.61
C ALA A 193 -7.55 -5.04 11.15
N PRO A 194 -7.59 -6.27 11.71
CA PRO A 194 -7.36 -6.50 13.13
C PRO A 194 -6.04 -5.90 13.62
N GLY A 195 -6.10 -5.25 14.78
CA GLY A 195 -4.96 -4.66 15.42
C GLY A 195 -5.30 -3.99 16.76
N PRO A 196 -4.29 -3.44 17.45
CA PRO A 196 -4.45 -2.84 18.77
C PRO A 196 -5.32 -1.57 18.73
N ILE A 197 -6.17 -1.39 19.74
CA ILE A 197 -7.10 -0.25 19.81
C ILE A 197 -6.38 1.05 20.20
N SER A 198 -5.42 0.97 21.13
CA SER A 198 -4.61 2.10 21.61
C SER A 198 -3.17 1.64 21.90
N PRO A 199 -2.39 1.28 20.86
CA PRO A 199 -1.05 0.74 21.03
C PRO A 199 -0.11 1.73 21.74
N VAL A 200 0.70 1.25 22.68
CA VAL A 200 1.53 2.12 23.54
C VAL A 200 2.46 3.05 22.76
N TRP A 201 3.06 2.59 21.66
CA TRP A 201 3.94 3.42 20.84
C TRP A 201 3.21 4.59 20.16
N TRP A 202 1.93 4.43 19.83
CA TRP A 202 1.11 5.50 19.28
C TRP A 202 0.73 6.50 20.36
N MET A 203 0.46 6.00 21.58
CA MET A 203 0.28 6.84 22.76
C MET A 203 1.53 7.68 23.01
N GLU A 204 2.74 7.12 22.85
CA GLU A 204 3.97 7.90 22.93
C GLU A 204 4.03 9.02 21.89
N GLU A 205 3.74 8.74 20.62
CA GLU A 205 3.74 9.74 19.56
C GLU A 205 2.73 10.86 19.82
N ILE A 206 1.51 10.51 20.24
CA ILE A 206 0.46 11.49 20.54
C ILE A 206 0.86 12.37 21.71
N TYR A 207 1.21 11.78 22.86
CA TYR A 207 1.38 12.54 24.09
C TYR A 207 2.74 13.24 24.18
N ASP A 208 3.80 12.70 23.58
CA ASP A 208 5.08 13.41 23.43
C ASP A 208 4.89 14.69 22.58
N TYR A 209 4.02 14.66 21.56
CA TYR A 209 3.63 15.88 20.82
C TYR A 209 2.70 16.78 21.65
N SER A 210 1.65 16.22 22.24
CA SER A 210 0.56 16.97 22.89
C SER A 210 1.06 17.88 24.01
N VAL A 211 1.96 17.38 24.87
CA VAL A 211 2.50 18.17 26.00
C VAL A 211 3.41 19.33 25.55
N THR A 212 3.81 19.39 24.28
CA THR A 212 4.53 20.54 23.72
C THR A 212 3.60 21.62 23.20
N ARG A 213 2.30 21.34 23.09
CA ARG A 213 1.28 22.24 22.51
C ARG A 213 0.20 22.64 23.51
N ILE A 214 -0.17 21.76 24.43
CA ILE A 214 -1.20 21.95 25.45
C ILE A 214 -0.56 21.74 26.84
N PRO A 215 -0.81 22.62 27.84
CA PRO A 215 -0.39 22.38 29.21
C PRO A 215 -0.90 21.04 29.73
N LYS A 216 -0.01 20.19 30.24
CA LYS A 216 -0.29 18.80 30.68
C LYS A 216 -1.43 18.69 31.69
N GLU A 217 -1.59 19.68 32.56
CA GLU A 217 -2.65 19.78 33.57
C GLU A 217 -4.06 20.01 32.98
N LYS A 218 -4.16 20.28 31.68
CA LYS A 218 -5.43 20.34 30.94
C LYS A 218 -5.81 19.01 30.28
N ILE A 219 -4.87 18.09 30.10
CA ILE A 219 -5.04 16.93 29.24
C ILE A 219 -5.47 15.69 30.04
N PHE A 220 -6.53 15.02 29.59
CA PHE A 220 -6.85 13.65 29.94
C PHE A 220 -6.35 12.69 28.85
N LEU A 221 -5.73 11.58 29.28
CA LEU A 221 -5.34 10.51 28.35
C LEU A 221 -6.54 9.61 28.03
N GLY A 222 -6.92 9.51 26.75
CA GLY A 222 -8.01 8.66 26.29
C GLY A 222 -7.69 7.17 26.42
N ILE A 223 -8.60 6.37 26.98
CA ILE A 223 -8.46 4.92 27.08
C ILE A 223 -9.75 4.25 26.57
N PRO A 224 -9.66 3.27 25.67
CA PRO A 224 -10.82 2.52 25.23
C PRO A 224 -11.26 1.52 26.30
N GLY A 225 -12.52 1.58 26.71
CA GLY A 225 -13.20 0.55 27.49
C GLY A 225 -13.79 -0.57 26.62
N PHE A 226 -13.58 -0.52 25.31
CA PHE A 226 -14.14 -1.45 24.33
C PHE A 226 -13.02 -2.11 23.51
N GLY A 227 -13.41 -3.08 22.68
CA GLY A 227 -12.55 -3.70 21.69
C GLY A 227 -13.31 -3.98 20.40
N PHE A 228 -12.62 -4.61 19.45
CA PHE A 228 -13.22 -5.12 18.22
C PHE A 228 -12.82 -6.57 17.99
N ASN A 229 -13.73 -7.30 17.34
CA ASN A 229 -13.54 -8.66 16.89
C ASN A 229 -13.66 -8.73 15.36
N TRP A 230 -12.58 -9.11 14.67
CA TRP A 230 -12.51 -9.18 13.21
C TRP A 230 -12.54 -10.64 12.75
N ARG A 231 -13.61 -11.00 12.06
CA ARG A 231 -13.70 -12.31 11.40
C ARG A 231 -12.75 -12.35 10.21
N ILE A 232 -11.79 -13.26 10.27
CA ILE A 232 -10.75 -13.46 9.24
C ILE A 232 -10.91 -14.83 8.55
N ASP A 233 -12.05 -15.47 8.72
CA ASP A 233 -12.44 -16.70 8.02
C ASP A 233 -13.14 -16.45 6.68
N ARG A 234 -13.47 -15.17 6.40
CA ARG A 234 -14.25 -14.78 5.24
C ARG A 234 -13.94 -13.35 4.81
N ARG A 235 -14.21 -13.06 3.55
CA ARG A 235 -14.09 -11.72 2.99
C ARG A 235 -15.13 -10.77 3.62
N PRO A 236 -14.77 -9.51 3.90
CA PRO A 236 -15.73 -8.50 4.33
C PRO A 236 -16.82 -8.26 3.29
N VAL A 237 -18.05 -8.01 3.75
CA VAL A 237 -19.15 -7.59 2.86
C VAL A 237 -18.91 -6.13 2.43
N PRO A 238 -18.96 -5.80 1.12
CA PRO A 238 -18.80 -4.43 0.67
C PRO A 238 -19.78 -3.47 1.36
N GLY A 239 -19.26 -2.38 1.91
CA GLY A 239 -20.06 -1.37 2.64
C GLY A 239 -20.34 -1.70 4.11
N ALA A 240 -19.95 -2.88 4.61
CA ALA A 240 -20.03 -3.23 6.02
C ALA A 240 -18.66 -3.09 6.71
N TYR A 241 -18.68 -2.88 8.03
CA TYR A 241 -17.47 -2.94 8.84
C TYR A 241 -16.93 -4.38 8.91
N ARG A 242 -15.60 -4.51 8.92
CA ARG A 242 -14.88 -5.79 9.02
C ARG A 242 -15.01 -6.39 10.42
N GLY A 243 -14.92 -5.55 11.44
CA GLY A 243 -14.96 -5.91 12.85
C GLY A 243 -16.28 -5.54 13.51
N SER A 244 -16.63 -6.30 14.56
CA SER A 244 -17.76 -6.02 15.45
C SER A 244 -17.25 -5.51 16.80
N GLY A 245 -17.82 -4.41 17.29
CA GLY A 245 -17.48 -3.86 18.61
C GLY A 245 -17.97 -4.74 19.75
N GLY A 246 -17.27 -4.70 20.89
CA GLY A 246 -17.67 -5.41 22.10
C GLY A 246 -17.08 -4.80 23.36
N THR A 247 -17.76 -5.07 24.49
CA THR A 247 -17.32 -4.69 25.84
C THR A 247 -16.41 -5.75 26.42
N PHE A 248 -15.70 -5.43 27.50
CA PHE A 248 -14.88 -6.40 28.22
C PHE A 248 -15.64 -7.68 28.61
N LEU A 249 -16.91 -7.59 29.02
CA LEU A 249 -17.69 -8.77 29.38
C LEU A 249 -17.98 -9.69 28.19
N ALA A 250 -18.07 -9.13 26.97
CA ALA A 250 -18.16 -9.95 25.77
C ALA A 250 -16.86 -10.74 25.55
N TRP A 251 -15.71 -10.12 25.79
CA TRP A 251 -14.41 -10.77 25.70
C TRP A 251 -14.20 -11.81 26.80
N LEU A 252 -14.66 -11.53 28.01
CA LEU A 252 -14.68 -12.50 29.11
C LEU A 252 -15.55 -13.72 28.75
N GLY A 253 -16.71 -13.52 28.14
CA GLY A 253 -17.55 -14.62 27.65
C GLY A 253 -16.83 -15.50 26.63
N TRP A 254 -16.07 -14.91 25.69
CA TRP A 254 -15.19 -15.68 24.80
C TRP A 254 -14.10 -16.44 25.58
N GLN A 255 -13.47 -15.80 26.57
CA GLN A 255 -12.44 -16.44 27.41
C GLN A 255 -13.01 -17.58 28.27
N GLN A 256 -14.30 -17.56 28.58
CA GLN A 256 -15.01 -18.59 29.34
C GLN A 256 -15.63 -19.70 28.46
N GLY A 257 -15.66 -19.52 27.14
CA GLY A 257 -16.29 -20.47 26.20
C GLY A 257 -17.81 -20.32 26.09
N ASP A 258 -18.35 -19.15 26.44
CA ASP A 258 -19.78 -18.84 26.34
C ASP A 258 -20.23 -18.55 24.91
N PHE A 259 -19.30 -18.28 24.00
CA PHE A 259 -19.58 -17.93 22.61
C PHE A 259 -18.91 -18.87 21.63
N THR A 260 -19.56 -19.03 20.48
CA THR A 260 -19.05 -19.68 19.27
C THR A 260 -19.57 -18.93 18.05
N PHE A 261 -18.92 -19.08 16.89
CA PHE A 261 -19.42 -18.50 15.63
C PHE A 261 -20.54 -19.35 15.01
N HIS A 262 -20.56 -20.64 15.34
CA HIS A 262 -21.54 -21.61 14.86
C HIS A 262 -21.88 -22.61 15.98
N GLU A 263 -23.11 -23.12 16.01
CA GLU A 263 -23.61 -24.01 17.08
C GLU A 263 -22.85 -25.35 17.16
N LEU A 264 -22.35 -25.83 16.00
CA LEU A 264 -21.56 -27.06 15.88
C LEU A 264 -20.07 -26.88 16.26
N GLN A 265 -19.63 -25.68 16.62
CA GLN A 265 -18.28 -25.51 17.14
C GLN A 265 -18.23 -25.93 18.61
N PRO A 266 -17.10 -26.52 19.07
CA PRO A 266 -16.89 -26.72 20.48
C PRO A 266 -16.89 -25.37 21.20
N ARG A 267 -17.42 -25.35 22.41
CA ARG A 267 -17.30 -24.21 23.31
C ARG A 267 -15.92 -24.21 23.92
N LEU A 268 -15.10 -23.23 23.54
CA LEU A 268 -13.69 -23.17 23.88
C LEU A 268 -13.40 -21.94 24.76
N PRO A 269 -12.86 -22.12 25.98
CA PRO A 269 -12.24 -21.02 26.69
C PRO A 269 -10.93 -20.62 26.01
N PHE A 270 -10.73 -19.31 25.81
CA PHE A 270 -9.52 -18.75 25.19
C PHE A 270 -8.69 -17.95 26.20
N ALA A 271 -7.38 -18.06 26.11
CA ALA A 271 -6.46 -17.22 26.87
C ALA A 271 -6.24 -15.87 26.15
N GLY A 272 -6.22 -14.79 26.92
CA GLY A 272 -5.73 -13.50 26.46
C GLY A 272 -4.21 -13.50 26.31
N PHE A 273 -3.72 -12.98 25.21
CA PHE A 273 -2.30 -12.72 24.97
C PHE A 273 -2.04 -11.22 25.08
N LEU A 274 -0.83 -10.86 25.52
CA LEU A 274 -0.36 -9.48 25.48
C LEU A 274 0.61 -9.35 24.30
N ASP A 275 0.31 -8.45 23.37
CA ASP A 275 1.24 -8.13 22.28
C ASP A 275 2.41 -7.31 22.83
N GLU A 276 3.65 -7.79 22.65
CA GLU A 276 4.83 -7.19 23.28
C GLU A 276 5.15 -5.79 22.73
N ASP A 277 4.89 -5.53 21.46
CA ASP A 277 5.20 -4.25 20.80
C ASP A 277 4.17 -3.17 21.18
N SER A 278 2.88 -3.52 21.14
CA SER A 278 1.77 -2.59 21.39
C SER A 278 1.31 -2.55 22.84
N GLN A 279 1.67 -3.56 23.64
CA GLN A 279 1.17 -3.78 24.99
C GLN A 279 -0.37 -3.86 25.05
N SER A 280 -1.01 -4.28 23.95
CA SER A 280 -2.46 -4.43 23.84
C SER A 280 -2.85 -5.90 23.98
N PRO A 281 -3.89 -6.22 24.77
CA PRO A 281 -4.35 -7.60 24.88
C PRO A 281 -5.17 -8.01 23.65
N TYR A 282 -5.02 -9.26 23.25
CA TYR A 282 -5.72 -9.84 22.12
C TYR A 282 -6.10 -11.32 22.34
N LEU A 283 -7.05 -11.80 21.53
CA LEU A 283 -7.55 -13.16 21.53
C LEU A 283 -7.44 -13.75 20.12
N LEU A 284 -7.03 -15.01 20.06
CA LEU A 284 -7.05 -15.84 18.85
C LEU A 284 -8.20 -16.84 18.97
N LEU A 285 -9.36 -16.48 18.42
CA LEU A 285 -10.61 -17.22 18.63
C LEU A 285 -10.78 -18.27 17.53
N HIS A 286 -10.81 -19.55 17.90
CA HIS A 286 -10.90 -20.72 17.01
C HIS A 286 -9.73 -20.82 15.99
N ILE A 287 -8.56 -20.30 16.36
CA ILE A 287 -7.29 -20.46 15.63
C ILE A 287 -6.50 -21.60 16.28
N TYR A 288 -6.10 -22.57 15.47
CA TYR A 288 -5.43 -23.80 15.91
C TYR A 288 -3.93 -23.80 15.61
N ASP A 289 -3.50 -22.99 14.65
CA ASP A 289 -2.09 -22.67 14.42
C ASP A 289 -1.97 -21.30 13.73
N TYR A 290 -0.82 -20.64 13.92
CA TYR A 290 -0.48 -19.41 13.22
C TYR A 290 1.04 -19.28 13.06
N GLN A 291 1.47 -18.69 11.94
CA GLN A 291 2.88 -18.52 11.59
C GLN A 291 3.13 -17.15 10.95
N GLU A 292 4.32 -16.60 11.13
CA GLU A 292 4.78 -15.39 10.44
C GLU A 292 5.64 -15.74 9.23
N GLY A 293 5.84 -14.78 8.33
CA GLY A 293 6.65 -14.97 7.12
C GLY A 293 8.09 -15.47 7.39
N MET A 294 8.67 -15.16 8.56
CA MET A 294 10.01 -15.65 8.92
C MET A 294 10.04 -17.13 9.32
N ASP A 295 8.89 -17.68 9.76
CA ASP A 295 8.75 -19.07 10.22
C ASP A 295 8.78 -20.09 9.06
N ALA A 296 8.77 -19.60 7.81
CA ALA A 296 8.95 -20.46 6.64
C ALA A 296 10.22 -21.33 6.78
N ALA A 297 10.01 -22.64 6.86
CA ALA A 297 11.02 -23.68 7.00
C ALA A 297 11.97 -23.72 5.79
N ARG A 298 11.45 -23.38 4.60
CA ARG A 298 12.25 -23.28 3.37
C ARG A 298 11.73 -22.15 2.50
N VAL A 299 12.63 -21.38 1.92
CA VAL A 299 12.32 -20.31 0.95
C VAL A 299 13.21 -20.48 -0.28
N THR A 300 12.61 -20.37 -1.47
CA THR A 300 13.32 -20.45 -2.74
C THR A 300 13.23 -19.12 -3.49
N SER A 301 14.30 -18.79 -4.23
CA SER A 301 14.41 -17.57 -5.04
C SER A 301 13.21 -17.39 -5.98
N PRO A 302 12.81 -16.15 -6.29
CA PRO A 302 13.35 -14.85 -5.80
C PRO A 302 12.69 -14.28 -4.53
N ILE A 303 12.04 -15.09 -3.69
CA ILE A 303 11.44 -14.61 -2.44
C ILE A 303 12.51 -14.02 -1.52
N SER A 304 12.25 -12.82 -1.04
CA SER A 304 13.02 -12.14 0.01
C SER A 304 12.29 -12.20 1.34
N LYS A 305 13.02 -12.54 2.40
CA LYS A 305 12.61 -12.36 3.80
C LYS A 305 12.89 -10.90 4.20
N VAL A 306 11.84 -10.14 4.46
CA VAL A 306 11.93 -8.71 4.82
C VAL A 306 11.34 -8.51 6.20
N SER A 307 12.14 -7.99 7.14
CA SER A 307 11.59 -7.39 8.36
C SER A 307 11.36 -5.91 8.09
N GLY A 308 10.11 -5.48 8.19
CA GLY A 308 9.71 -4.08 8.06
C GLY A 308 9.15 -3.55 9.37
N GLN A 309 9.14 -2.23 9.50
CA GLN A 309 8.39 -1.53 10.55
C GLN A 309 7.13 -0.94 9.90
N ALA A 310 5.94 -1.41 10.31
CA ALA A 310 4.69 -0.74 9.98
C ALA A 310 4.36 0.18 11.15
N GLY A 311 4.73 1.46 11.07
CA GLY A 311 4.81 2.32 12.25
C GLY A 311 5.93 1.87 13.16
N ARG A 312 5.65 1.58 14.45
CA ARG A 312 6.61 0.94 15.37
C ARG A 312 6.45 -0.57 15.54
N VAL A 313 5.44 -1.19 14.92
CA VAL A 313 5.23 -2.65 15.00
C VAL A 313 6.17 -3.36 14.04
N ARG A 314 6.96 -4.30 14.56
CA ARG A 314 7.82 -5.14 13.73
C ARG A 314 6.95 -6.17 13.02
N ARG A 315 7.02 -6.19 11.69
CA ARG A 315 6.34 -7.18 10.86
C ARG A 315 7.32 -7.89 9.97
N ASN A 316 7.07 -9.17 9.78
CA ASN A 316 7.90 -10.08 9.03
C ASN A 316 7.16 -10.47 7.75
N TYR A 317 7.82 -10.30 6.61
CA TYR A 317 7.21 -10.47 5.30
C TYR A 317 8.03 -11.41 4.41
N LEU A 318 7.30 -12.13 3.57
CA LEU A 318 7.83 -12.76 2.36
C LEU A 318 7.30 -12.00 1.15
N VAL A 319 8.20 -11.57 0.29
CA VAL A 319 7.86 -10.81 -0.93
C VAL A 319 8.82 -11.17 -2.05
N ALA A 320 8.32 -11.22 -3.27
CA ALA A 320 9.13 -11.31 -4.48
C ALA A 320 9.02 -9.98 -5.24
N TYR A 321 10.14 -9.31 -5.48
CA TYR A 321 10.15 -8.06 -6.27
C TYR A 321 10.18 -8.32 -7.78
N GLU A 322 10.47 -9.56 -8.19
CA GLU A 322 10.53 -10.00 -9.58
C GLU A 322 10.06 -11.45 -9.72
N LYS A 323 9.86 -11.89 -10.97
CA LYS A 323 9.58 -13.29 -11.30
C LYS A 323 10.77 -13.86 -12.07
N GLU A 324 11.11 -15.12 -11.77
CA GLU A 324 12.14 -15.87 -12.49
C GLU A 324 11.52 -17.01 -13.29
N PRO A 325 12.07 -17.33 -14.47
CA PRO A 325 11.62 -18.47 -15.24
C PRO A 325 12.13 -19.79 -14.62
N ARG A 326 11.23 -20.76 -14.44
CA ARG A 326 11.58 -22.16 -14.14
C ARG A 326 11.34 -23.01 -15.37
N TYR A 327 12.40 -23.64 -15.88
CA TYR A 327 12.40 -24.39 -17.14
C TYR A 327 12.29 -25.88 -16.90
N GLU A 328 11.56 -26.57 -17.78
CA GLU A 328 11.45 -28.03 -17.83
C GLU A 328 11.77 -28.53 -19.24
N PHE A 329 12.67 -29.51 -19.34
CA PHE A 329 13.09 -30.15 -20.59
C PHE A 329 12.85 -31.65 -20.49
N ALA A 330 11.67 -32.11 -20.91
CA ALA A 330 11.37 -33.54 -20.93
C ALA A 330 12.00 -34.20 -22.17
N GLY A 331 12.60 -35.38 -22.00
CA GLY A 331 13.12 -36.18 -23.11
C GLY A 331 14.19 -35.45 -23.95
N GLN A 332 15.12 -34.75 -23.30
CA GLN A 332 16.21 -34.04 -23.97
C GLN A 332 17.13 -35.03 -24.73
N VAL A 333 17.35 -34.76 -26.03
CA VAL A 333 18.20 -35.56 -26.92
C VAL A 333 19.43 -34.79 -27.44
N THR A 334 19.42 -33.45 -27.33
CA THR A 334 20.54 -32.60 -27.73
C THR A 334 20.70 -31.43 -26.75
N ASP A 335 21.95 -31.05 -26.46
CA ASP A 335 22.33 -29.84 -25.72
C ASP A 335 23.61 -29.27 -26.33
N ARG A 336 23.53 -28.08 -26.93
CA ARG A 336 24.65 -27.42 -27.63
C ARG A 336 24.80 -26.00 -27.10
N THR A 337 26.04 -25.59 -26.82
CA THR A 337 26.38 -24.22 -26.39
C THR A 337 26.58 -23.31 -27.61
N GLY A 338 26.39 -21.99 -27.44
CA GLY A 338 26.47 -21.03 -28.54
C GLY A 338 27.86 -20.87 -29.16
N ASN A 339 28.92 -21.17 -28.42
CA ASN A 339 30.29 -21.22 -28.93
C ASN A 339 30.72 -22.63 -29.38
N GLY A 340 29.83 -23.62 -29.31
CA GLY A 340 30.06 -24.98 -29.81
C GLY A 340 29.55 -25.15 -31.22
N PHE A 341 29.84 -24.20 -32.13
CA PHE A 341 29.51 -24.31 -33.56
C PHE A 341 30.50 -25.24 -34.27
N ASP A 342 30.09 -25.84 -35.38
CA ASP A 342 30.99 -26.62 -36.24
C ASP A 342 31.70 -25.71 -37.27
N GLU A 343 30.98 -24.70 -37.77
CA GLU A 343 31.52 -23.70 -38.69
C GLU A 343 31.02 -22.30 -38.31
N VAL A 344 31.88 -21.29 -38.47
CA VAL A 344 31.51 -19.87 -38.32
C VAL A 344 32.19 -19.05 -39.42
N SER A 345 31.44 -18.12 -40.01
CA SER A 345 31.93 -17.21 -41.04
C SER A 345 31.24 -15.84 -40.96
N GLY A 346 31.79 -14.86 -41.70
CA GLY A 346 31.24 -13.51 -41.80
C GLY A 346 31.23 -12.74 -40.49
N ALA A 347 30.34 -11.74 -40.42
CA ALA A 347 30.23 -10.78 -39.33
C ALA A 347 29.61 -11.36 -38.04
N MET A 348 30.35 -12.26 -37.37
CA MET A 348 30.01 -12.84 -36.07
C MET A 348 30.93 -12.35 -34.95
N THR A 349 30.42 -12.31 -33.72
CA THR A 349 31.19 -12.13 -32.48
C THR A 349 31.03 -13.38 -31.63
N VAL A 350 32.14 -14.03 -31.30
CA VAL A 350 32.18 -15.21 -30.43
C VAL A 350 32.61 -14.77 -29.04
N GLY A 351 31.77 -15.03 -28.05
CA GLY A 351 32.07 -14.79 -26.65
C GLY A 351 32.21 -16.08 -25.84
N SER A 352 32.34 -15.94 -24.52
CA SER A 352 32.40 -17.09 -23.61
C SER A 352 31.01 -17.73 -23.48
N GLY A 353 30.78 -18.82 -24.23
CA GLY A 353 29.51 -19.57 -24.21
C GLY A 353 28.41 -19.07 -25.15
N TRP A 354 28.67 -18.02 -25.94
CA TRP A 354 27.69 -17.44 -26.85
C TRP A 354 28.31 -16.99 -28.18
N ILE A 355 27.46 -16.82 -29.18
CA ILE A 355 27.77 -16.19 -30.48
C ILE A 355 26.70 -15.15 -30.81
N SER A 356 27.08 -14.05 -31.46
CA SER A 356 26.16 -12.97 -31.83
C SER A 356 26.48 -12.46 -33.23
N PRO A 357 25.47 -12.25 -34.08
CA PRO A 357 25.62 -11.41 -35.26
C PRO A 357 26.10 -10.00 -34.88
N ARG A 358 26.97 -9.42 -35.70
CA ARG A 358 27.37 -8.01 -35.63
C ARG A 358 27.27 -7.38 -37.02
N ALA A 359 27.26 -6.05 -37.06
CA ALA A 359 27.30 -5.34 -38.33
C ALA A 359 28.54 -5.74 -39.14
N PRO A 360 28.39 -6.03 -40.45
CA PRO A 360 29.52 -6.17 -41.35
C PRO A 360 30.39 -4.92 -41.36
N GLN A 361 31.70 -5.12 -41.42
CA GLN A 361 32.67 -4.02 -41.43
C GLN A 361 33.45 -4.04 -42.75
N LEU A 362 33.97 -2.88 -43.13
CA LEU A 362 34.93 -2.82 -44.23
C LEU A 362 36.24 -3.42 -43.75
N LEU A 363 36.64 -4.54 -44.36
CA LEU A 363 37.89 -5.21 -44.06
C LEU A 363 39.06 -4.38 -44.62
N PRO A 364 40.13 -4.18 -43.82
CA PRO A 364 41.28 -3.41 -44.29
C PRO A 364 41.93 -4.11 -45.47
N VAL A 365 42.41 -3.31 -46.43
CA VAL A 365 43.16 -3.83 -47.59
C VAL A 365 44.44 -4.51 -47.08
N PRO A 366 44.68 -5.80 -47.39
CA PRO A 366 45.86 -6.51 -46.91
C PRO A 366 47.16 -5.81 -47.33
N PRO A 367 48.18 -5.76 -46.46
CA PRO A 367 49.50 -5.24 -46.83
C PRO A 367 50.07 -5.97 -48.06
N GLY A 368 50.48 -5.23 -49.09
CA GLY A 368 51.01 -5.79 -50.34
C GLY A 368 49.97 -5.99 -51.46
N SER A 369 48.73 -5.55 -51.27
CA SER A 369 47.70 -5.58 -52.32
C SER A 369 48.01 -4.64 -53.50
N PRO A 370 47.60 -4.97 -54.74
CA PRO A 370 47.84 -4.12 -55.92
C PRO A 370 47.29 -2.69 -55.75
N PRO A 371 47.94 -1.67 -56.37
CA PRO A 371 47.43 -0.31 -56.37
C PRO A 371 46.00 -0.25 -56.92
N GLY A 372 45.08 0.37 -56.16
CA GLY A 372 43.67 0.50 -56.53
C GLY A 372 42.72 -0.53 -55.88
N THR A 373 43.25 -1.49 -55.09
CA THR A 373 42.42 -2.46 -54.34
C THR A 373 41.52 -1.75 -53.33
N GLN A 374 40.21 -2.00 -53.40
CA GLN A 374 39.21 -1.41 -52.52
C GLN A 374 38.98 -2.28 -51.27
N PRO A 375 38.60 -1.69 -50.11
CA PRO A 375 38.12 -2.44 -48.96
C PRO A 375 36.91 -3.32 -49.34
N VAL A 376 36.90 -4.56 -48.85
CA VAL A 376 35.77 -5.49 -49.05
C VAL A 376 34.85 -5.39 -47.85
N LEU A 377 33.55 -5.20 -48.09
CA LEU A 377 32.55 -5.32 -47.03
C LEU A 377 32.43 -6.80 -46.67
N GLU A 378 32.62 -7.11 -45.38
CA GLU A 378 32.44 -8.45 -44.84
C GLU A 378 31.04 -9.00 -45.16
N GLU A 379 30.91 -10.32 -45.32
CA GLU A 379 29.59 -10.96 -45.47
C GLU A 379 28.83 -10.99 -44.14
N GLU A 380 27.50 -11.12 -44.22
CA GLU A 380 26.66 -11.36 -43.05
C GLU A 380 27.11 -12.61 -42.28
N GLY A 381 27.01 -12.56 -40.96
CA GLY A 381 27.46 -13.65 -40.11
C GLY A 381 26.70 -14.96 -40.35
N LEU A 382 27.38 -16.10 -40.27
CA LEU A 382 26.78 -17.42 -40.27
C LEU A 382 27.48 -18.31 -39.23
N ALA A 383 26.71 -19.07 -38.46
CA ALA A 383 27.23 -20.12 -37.61
C ALA A 383 26.39 -21.39 -37.75
N LEU A 384 27.04 -22.52 -38.02
CA LEU A 384 26.40 -23.81 -38.27
C LEU A 384 26.63 -24.77 -37.09
N PHE A 385 25.57 -25.44 -36.67
CA PHE A 385 25.57 -26.45 -35.62
C PHE A 385 24.92 -27.73 -36.13
N SER A 386 25.64 -28.84 -36.02
CA SER A 386 25.14 -30.18 -36.31
C SER A 386 24.69 -30.84 -35.02
N PHE A 387 23.60 -31.60 -35.10
CA PHE A 387 23.11 -32.41 -33.99
C PHE A 387 22.41 -33.66 -34.54
N SER A 388 22.07 -34.60 -33.66
CA SER A 388 21.35 -35.80 -34.07
C SER A 388 20.21 -36.14 -33.13
N VAL A 389 19.19 -36.77 -33.69
CA VAL A 389 18.01 -37.23 -32.95
C VAL A 389 17.92 -38.75 -33.08
N PRO A 390 17.69 -39.50 -31.98
CA PRO A 390 17.79 -40.95 -31.97
C PRO A 390 16.61 -41.66 -32.69
N GLN A 391 15.45 -41.03 -32.74
CA GLN A 391 14.23 -41.59 -33.32
C GLN A 391 13.47 -40.49 -34.08
N ALA A 392 12.73 -40.88 -35.12
CA ALA A 392 11.87 -39.94 -35.81
C ALA A 392 10.69 -39.55 -34.92
N GLY A 393 10.33 -38.26 -34.85
CA GLY A 393 9.24 -37.80 -34.00
C GLY A 393 9.13 -36.28 -33.88
N GLU A 394 8.22 -35.83 -33.03
CA GLU A 394 8.03 -34.41 -32.71
C GLU A 394 8.94 -33.96 -31.57
N TYR A 395 9.70 -32.90 -31.81
CA TYR A 395 10.61 -32.31 -30.83
C TYR A 395 10.41 -30.80 -30.72
N ASP A 396 10.51 -30.29 -29.50
CA ASP A 396 10.65 -28.86 -29.26
C ASP A 396 12.13 -28.46 -29.42
N LEU A 397 12.37 -27.44 -30.24
CA LEU A 397 13.64 -26.73 -30.29
C LEU A 397 13.58 -25.58 -29.27
N ALA A 398 14.31 -25.71 -28.17
CA ALA A 398 14.45 -24.66 -27.18
C ALA A 398 15.79 -23.95 -27.40
N VAL A 399 15.78 -22.63 -27.52
CA VAL A 399 16.99 -21.82 -27.72
C VAL A 399 17.26 -20.96 -26.49
N ARG A 400 18.54 -20.82 -26.16
CA ARG A 400 18.99 -19.95 -25.08
C ARG A 400 19.51 -18.66 -25.70
N VAL A 401 18.96 -17.52 -25.30
CA VAL A 401 19.34 -16.22 -25.86
C VAL A 401 19.54 -15.18 -24.75
N ASN A 402 20.25 -14.11 -25.08
CA ASN A 402 20.24 -12.87 -24.31
C ASN A 402 20.00 -11.71 -25.28
N CYS A 403 19.02 -10.88 -24.93
CA CYS A 403 18.57 -9.73 -25.69
C CYS A 403 19.09 -8.44 -25.02
N PRO A 404 20.30 -7.93 -25.34
CA PRO A 404 20.91 -6.80 -24.62
C PRO A 404 20.24 -5.43 -24.80
N TRP A 405 19.44 -5.24 -25.83
CA TRP A 405 18.67 -4.03 -26.15
C TRP A 405 17.24 -4.08 -25.63
N TRP A 406 16.71 -2.91 -25.27
CA TRP A 406 15.34 -2.73 -24.75
C TRP A 406 14.25 -2.76 -25.83
N ASN A 407 14.64 -2.73 -27.10
CA ASN A 407 13.72 -2.72 -28.23
C ASN A 407 14.21 -3.67 -29.35
N ARG A 408 13.25 -4.24 -30.11
CA ARG A 408 13.47 -4.80 -31.48
C ARG A 408 14.44 -5.97 -31.63
N GLN A 409 14.51 -6.86 -30.64
CA GLN A 409 15.43 -8.00 -30.68
C GLN A 409 14.84 -9.14 -31.52
N VAL A 410 15.54 -9.48 -32.60
CA VAL A 410 15.20 -10.55 -33.53
C VAL A 410 16.45 -11.40 -33.79
N LEU A 411 16.30 -12.72 -33.83
CA LEU A 411 17.36 -13.63 -34.24
C LEU A 411 16.83 -14.60 -35.29
N GLN A 412 17.48 -14.65 -36.44
CA GLN A 412 17.17 -15.53 -37.55
C GLN A 412 17.96 -16.83 -37.42
N LEU A 413 17.24 -17.95 -37.46
CA LEU A 413 17.79 -19.29 -37.42
C LEU A 413 17.31 -20.06 -38.67
N ARG A 414 18.00 -21.16 -39.00
CA ARG A 414 17.49 -22.15 -39.95
C ARG A 414 17.67 -23.56 -39.45
N LEU A 415 16.60 -24.36 -39.43
CA LEU A 415 16.62 -25.78 -39.06
C LEU A 415 16.53 -26.62 -40.34
N ASN A 416 17.57 -27.36 -40.69
CA ASN A 416 17.70 -28.09 -41.97
C ASN A 416 17.38 -27.19 -43.18
N GLY A 417 17.84 -25.93 -43.14
CA GLY A 417 17.57 -24.90 -44.15
C GLY A 417 16.21 -24.21 -44.06
N ALA A 418 15.25 -24.70 -43.26
CA ALA A 418 13.95 -24.07 -43.07
C ALA A 418 14.04 -22.90 -42.06
N PRO A 419 13.44 -21.73 -42.34
CA PRO A 419 13.57 -20.55 -41.49
C PRO A 419 12.87 -20.73 -40.13
N VAL A 420 13.54 -20.28 -39.07
CA VAL A 420 13.02 -20.21 -37.70
C VAL A 420 13.40 -18.85 -37.12
N GLN A 421 12.41 -18.04 -36.73
CA GLN A 421 12.66 -16.70 -36.20
C GLN A 421 12.38 -16.65 -34.70
N ILE A 422 13.29 -16.03 -33.95
CA ILE A 422 13.09 -15.64 -32.55
C ILE A 422 12.78 -14.14 -32.50
N GLY A 423 11.71 -13.77 -31.81
CA GLY A 423 11.21 -12.39 -31.77
C GLY A 423 10.41 -12.01 -33.05
N PRO A 424 10.07 -10.72 -33.22
CA PRO A 424 10.40 -9.60 -32.35
C PRO A 424 9.72 -9.71 -30.98
N PHE A 425 10.44 -9.34 -29.93
CA PHE A 425 9.88 -9.26 -28.59
C PHE A 425 9.13 -7.93 -28.39
N PRO A 426 8.07 -7.91 -27.56
CA PRO A 426 7.40 -6.67 -27.19
C PRO A 426 8.33 -5.74 -26.37
N ASP A 427 8.03 -4.44 -26.36
CA ASP A 427 8.81 -3.44 -25.61
C ASP A 427 8.86 -3.76 -24.10
N TRP A 428 7.79 -4.36 -23.55
CA TRP A 428 7.68 -4.72 -22.13
C TRP A 428 8.26 -6.10 -21.76
N TYR A 429 8.96 -6.77 -22.68
CA TYR A 429 9.41 -8.16 -22.47
C TYR A 429 10.28 -8.30 -21.22
N PRO A 430 9.85 -9.05 -20.18
CA PRO A 430 10.45 -8.99 -18.85
C PRO A 430 11.83 -9.65 -18.75
N LEU A 431 12.22 -10.43 -19.76
CA LEU A 431 13.51 -11.13 -19.80
C LEU A 431 14.56 -10.43 -20.68
N HIS A 432 14.28 -9.20 -21.11
CA HIS A 432 15.31 -8.35 -21.74
C HIS A 432 16.56 -8.30 -20.87
N ARG A 433 17.74 -8.36 -21.52
CA ARG A 433 19.07 -8.30 -20.92
C ARG A 433 19.41 -9.44 -19.93
N ARG A 434 18.58 -10.48 -19.90
CA ARG A 434 18.82 -11.71 -19.12
C ARG A 434 19.00 -12.87 -20.07
N THR A 435 19.92 -13.77 -19.74
CA THR A 435 20.04 -15.03 -20.48
C THR A 435 18.89 -15.95 -20.10
N HIS A 436 18.08 -16.36 -21.07
CA HIS A 436 16.87 -17.17 -20.84
C HIS A 436 16.65 -18.19 -21.95
N TRP A 437 15.81 -19.20 -21.67
CA TRP A 437 15.38 -20.19 -22.65
C TRP A 437 13.99 -19.85 -23.20
N LEU A 438 13.78 -20.12 -24.48
CA LEU A 438 12.48 -19.96 -25.14
C LEU A 438 12.27 -21.05 -26.18
N LYS A 439 11.01 -21.33 -26.50
CA LYS A 439 10.64 -22.28 -27.55
C LYS A 439 10.77 -21.60 -28.90
N ALA A 440 11.69 -22.07 -29.74
CA ALA A 440 11.83 -21.60 -31.12
C ALA A 440 10.73 -22.19 -32.02
N GLY A 441 10.28 -23.40 -31.71
CA GLY A 441 9.19 -24.08 -32.40
C GLY A 441 9.13 -25.55 -32.04
N ARG A 442 8.11 -26.24 -32.56
CA ARG A 442 7.95 -27.69 -32.50
C ARG A 442 8.07 -28.25 -33.92
N PHE A 443 8.90 -29.27 -34.09
CA PHE A 443 9.29 -29.77 -35.40
C PHE A 443 9.28 -31.29 -35.45
N HIS A 444 8.83 -31.82 -36.59
CA HIS A 444 9.04 -33.22 -36.92
C HIS A 444 10.49 -33.42 -37.40
N LEU A 445 11.24 -34.27 -36.72
CA LEU A 445 12.63 -34.60 -37.06
C LEU A 445 12.75 -36.08 -37.38
N SER A 446 13.52 -36.44 -38.41
CA SER A 446 13.85 -37.83 -38.72
C SER A 446 14.91 -38.37 -37.75
N ALA A 447 15.02 -39.69 -37.61
CA ALA A 447 16.18 -40.25 -36.93
C ALA A 447 17.45 -39.93 -37.74
N GLY A 448 18.51 -39.44 -37.08
CA GLY A 448 19.78 -39.11 -37.73
C GLY A 448 20.22 -37.66 -37.55
N SER A 449 21.04 -37.18 -38.48
CA SER A 449 21.72 -35.88 -38.40
C SER A 449 20.87 -34.72 -38.91
N HIS A 450 21.01 -33.57 -38.26
CA HIS A 450 20.31 -32.32 -38.54
C HIS A 450 21.23 -31.12 -38.36
N THR A 451 20.87 -29.99 -38.97
CA THR A 451 21.61 -28.74 -38.83
C THR A 451 20.73 -27.62 -38.27
N LEU A 452 21.32 -26.79 -37.42
CA LEU A 452 20.79 -25.50 -36.99
C LEU A 452 21.78 -24.42 -37.36
N GLU A 453 21.34 -23.40 -38.08
CA GLU A 453 22.17 -22.27 -38.49
C GLU A 453 21.70 -21.01 -37.77
N VAL A 454 22.64 -20.18 -37.29
CA VAL A 454 22.40 -18.82 -36.79
C VAL A 454 22.84 -17.84 -37.87
N HIS A 455 21.92 -17.02 -38.37
CA HIS A 455 22.14 -16.09 -39.47
C HIS A 455 22.21 -14.65 -38.99
N GLY A 456 23.17 -13.88 -39.50
CA GLY A 456 23.27 -12.44 -39.27
C GLY A 456 22.28 -11.64 -40.11
N ALA A 457 22.06 -12.07 -41.35
CA ALA A 457 21.08 -11.46 -42.23
C ALA A 457 19.67 -11.49 -41.62
N GLY A 458 19.08 -10.31 -41.39
CA GLY A 458 17.75 -10.15 -40.80
C GLY A 458 17.69 -10.33 -39.27
N SER A 459 18.83 -10.57 -38.61
CA SER A 459 18.96 -10.56 -37.15
C SER A 459 19.28 -9.15 -36.65
N GLN A 460 18.84 -8.85 -35.44
CA GLN A 460 19.26 -7.66 -34.72
C GLN A 460 20.69 -7.87 -34.17
N TYR A 461 21.63 -7.06 -34.66
CA TYR A 461 23.02 -7.12 -34.22
C TYR A 461 23.16 -6.93 -32.71
N GLY A 462 24.02 -7.76 -32.12
CA GLY A 462 24.20 -7.85 -30.67
C GLY A 462 23.29 -8.87 -29.97
N THR A 463 22.27 -9.43 -30.64
CA THR A 463 21.46 -10.52 -30.04
C THR A 463 22.34 -11.75 -29.83
N GLN A 464 22.49 -12.17 -28.58
CA GLN A 464 23.39 -13.26 -28.22
C GLN A 464 22.64 -14.60 -28.26
N PHE A 465 23.15 -15.53 -29.05
CA PHE A 465 22.78 -16.94 -29.06
C PHE A 465 23.70 -17.73 -28.12
N TRP A 466 23.14 -18.27 -27.03
CA TRP A 466 23.87 -19.01 -26.01
C TRP A 466 23.81 -20.53 -26.20
N GLY A 467 23.03 -21.01 -27.16
CA GLY A 467 22.90 -22.43 -27.47
C GLY A 467 21.47 -22.87 -27.69
N PHE A 468 21.28 -24.18 -27.83
CA PHE A 468 19.97 -24.78 -28.01
C PHE A 468 19.89 -26.20 -27.46
N ARG A 469 18.67 -26.65 -27.21
CA ARG A 469 18.31 -28.01 -26.82
C ARG A 469 17.21 -28.51 -27.72
N VAL A 470 17.24 -29.81 -27.98
CA VAL A 470 16.17 -30.54 -28.66
C VAL A 470 15.64 -31.56 -27.66
N CYS A 471 14.33 -31.53 -27.43
CA CYS A 471 13.68 -32.32 -26.38
C CYS A 471 12.25 -32.68 -26.80
N SER A 472 11.66 -33.71 -26.20
CA SER A 472 10.28 -34.09 -26.55
C SER A 472 9.25 -33.05 -26.12
N GLN A 473 9.54 -32.29 -25.06
CA GLN A 473 8.73 -31.18 -24.61
C GLN A 473 9.56 -30.17 -23.80
N PHE A 474 9.45 -28.91 -24.16
CA PHE A 474 10.00 -27.77 -23.42
C PHE A 474 8.87 -26.88 -22.92
N ASN A 475 8.87 -26.58 -21.62
CA ASN A 475 7.94 -25.66 -20.99
C ASN A 475 8.68 -24.77 -19.97
N PHE A 476 8.10 -23.62 -19.65
CA PHE A 476 8.52 -22.83 -18.51
C PHE A 476 7.36 -22.07 -17.89
N ILE A 477 7.51 -21.74 -16.61
CA ILE A 477 6.62 -20.84 -15.87
C ILE A 477 7.43 -19.67 -15.34
N MET A 478 6.79 -18.52 -15.18
CA MET A 478 7.34 -17.40 -14.41
C MET A 478 6.86 -17.51 -12.97
N THR A 479 7.75 -17.46 -11.98
CA THR A 479 7.38 -17.57 -10.57
C THR A 479 8.11 -16.57 -9.69
N GLY A 480 7.43 -16.05 -8.67
CA GLY A 480 8.04 -15.28 -7.58
C GLY A 480 8.74 -16.15 -6.55
N GLY A 481 8.82 -17.46 -6.74
CA GLY A 481 9.45 -18.42 -5.83
C GLY A 481 8.44 -19.07 -4.90
N GLU A 482 8.93 -19.92 -4.00
CA GLU A 482 8.11 -20.74 -3.10
C GLU A 482 8.63 -20.65 -1.67
N ALA A 483 7.70 -20.64 -0.72
CA ALA A 483 7.93 -20.73 0.72
C ALA A 483 7.14 -21.90 1.30
N GLU A 484 7.81 -22.75 2.07
CA GLU A 484 7.24 -23.92 2.73
C GLU A 484 7.15 -23.66 4.23
N PHE A 485 5.99 -23.96 4.81
CA PHE A 485 5.67 -23.81 6.23
C PHE A 485 5.23 -25.15 6.80
N THR A 486 5.40 -25.34 8.11
CA THR A 486 4.97 -26.55 8.82
C THR A 486 3.79 -26.23 9.71
N LEU A 487 2.58 -26.57 9.29
CA LEU A 487 1.37 -26.41 10.10
C LEU A 487 1.40 -27.38 11.28
N THR A 488 1.26 -26.85 12.49
CA THR A 488 1.35 -27.58 13.77
C THR A 488 0.07 -27.36 14.58
N PRO A 489 -1.09 -27.91 14.16
CA PRO A 489 -2.37 -27.66 14.81
C PRO A 489 -2.39 -28.13 16.27
N ARG A 490 -2.88 -27.26 17.17
CA ARG A 490 -2.97 -27.51 18.60
C ARG A 490 -4.34 -28.03 18.99
N ARG A 491 -4.43 -29.13 19.74
CA ARG A 491 -5.71 -29.52 20.37
C ARG A 491 -6.10 -28.49 21.42
N LEU A 492 -7.31 -27.94 21.31
CA LEU A 492 -7.83 -26.98 22.27
C LEU A 492 -8.69 -27.71 23.30
N LYS A 493 -8.67 -27.25 24.54
CA LYS A 493 -9.45 -27.85 25.62
C LYS A 493 -10.82 -27.16 25.69
N ASP A 494 -11.90 -27.91 25.54
CA ASP A 494 -13.26 -27.37 25.63
C ASP A 494 -13.70 -27.09 27.08
N VAL A 495 -14.88 -26.50 27.26
CA VAL A 495 -15.47 -26.20 28.59
C VAL A 495 -15.70 -27.44 29.46
N ASN A 496 -15.74 -28.65 28.88
CA ASN A 496 -15.85 -29.92 29.60
C ASN A 496 -14.47 -30.53 29.93
N GLY A 497 -13.40 -29.88 29.51
CA GLY A 497 -12.03 -30.32 29.70
C GLY A 497 -11.53 -31.35 28.69
N THR A 498 -12.27 -31.59 27.61
CA THR A 498 -11.91 -32.51 26.53
C THR A 498 -11.04 -31.82 25.50
N LEU A 499 -9.96 -32.48 25.06
CA LEU A 499 -9.12 -31.99 23.98
C LEU A 499 -9.80 -32.25 22.63
N VAL A 500 -10.11 -31.18 21.90
CA VAL A 500 -10.87 -31.20 20.66
C VAL A 500 -10.11 -30.53 19.50
N LEU A 501 -10.55 -30.88 18.29
CA LEU A 501 -10.17 -30.28 17.01
C LEU A 501 -11.45 -29.90 16.28
N PRO A 502 -11.41 -28.99 15.29
CA PRO A 502 -12.57 -28.77 14.46
C PRO A 502 -12.76 -29.97 13.52
N GLU A 503 -13.90 -30.04 12.84
CA GLU A 503 -14.11 -31.06 11.81
C GLU A 503 -13.26 -30.77 10.56
N ARG A 504 -13.15 -29.48 10.23
CA ARG A 504 -12.42 -28.99 9.06
C ARG A 504 -11.65 -27.73 9.41
N TYR A 505 -10.48 -27.62 8.82
CA TYR A 505 -9.70 -26.39 8.84
C TYR A 505 -9.97 -25.55 7.61
N ILE A 506 -9.69 -24.27 7.73
CA ILE A 506 -9.47 -23.34 6.63
C ILE A 506 -8.13 -22.63 6.86
N LEU A 507 -7.36 -22.44 5.78
CA LEU A 507 -6.08 -21.75 5.83
C LEU A 507 -6.25 -20.34 5.25
N THR A 508 -5.87 -19.34 6.05
CA THR A 508 -5.98 -17.93 5.68
C THR A 508 -4.61 -17.24 5.78
N PRO A 509 -3.93 -16.96 4.65
CA PRO A 509 -2.85 -15.99 4.61
C PRO A 509 -3.34 -14.54 4.75
N GLU A 510 -2.64 -13.78 5.58
CA GLU A 510 -2.69 -12.32 5.65
C GLU A 510 -1.65 -11.73 4.68
N VAL A 511 -2.12 -10.86 3.79
CA VAL A 511 -1.29 -10.29 2.71
C VAL A 511 -1.51 -8.79 2.54
N LEU A 512 -0.51 -8.08 2.04
CA LEU A 512 -0.68 -6.76 1.41
C LEU A 512 -0.70 -6.92 -0.10
N ARG A 513 -1.81 -6.51 -0.70
CA ARG A 513 -2.01 -6.46 -2.16
C ARG A 513 -1.81 -5.02 -2.65
N SER A 514 -1.40 -4.88 -3.89
CA SER A 514 -1.26 -3.56 -4.54
C SER A 514 -1.96 -3.52 -5.89
N ALA A 515 -2.30 -2.32 -6.35
CA ALA A 515 -2.82 -2.15 -7.70
C ALA A 515 -1.82 -2.71 -8.73
N PRO A 516 -2.30 -3.37 -9.80
CA PRO A 516 -1.44 -3.80 -10.87
C PRO A 516 -0.65 -2.62 -11.46
N GLU A 517 0.60 -2.87 -11.77
CA GLU A 517 1.47 -1.92 -12.45
C GLU A 517 1.41 -2.11 -13.95
N HIS A 518 1.78 -1.08 -14.71
CA HIS A 518 2.07 -1.27 -16.13
C HIS A 518 3.35 -2.10 -16.30
N ALA A 519 3.34 -3.06 -17.22
CA ALA A 519 4.52 -3.88 -17.50
C ALA A 519 5.68 -3.00 -17.99
N TRP A 520 6.80 -3.04 -17.27
CA TRP A 520 7.88 -2.10 -17.48
C TRP A 520 8.55 -2.29 -18.84
N VAL A 521 8.72 -1.16 -19.53
CA VAL A 521 9.61 -0.99 -20.68
C VAL A 521 10.93 -0.40 -20.20
N TRP A 522 10.87 0.51 -19.23
CA TRP A 522 12.03 1.17 -18.61
C TRP A 522 11.73 1.51 -17.16
N TYR A 523 12.76 1.42 -16.30
CA TYR A 523 12.69 1.83 -14.90
C TYR A 523 14.04 2.41 -14.51
N ASP A 524 14.05 3.60 -13.93
CA ASP A 524 15.25 4.24 -13.42
C ASP A 524 14.94 5.06 -12.16
N ASP A 525 15.51 4.61 -11.03
CA ASP A 525 15.54 5.32 -9.76
C ASP A 525 16.93 5.89 -9.44
N PHE A 526 17.82 5.94 -10.46
CA PHE A 526 19.15 6.54 -10.46
C PHE A 526 20.12 5.97 -9.42
N ARG A 527 19.85 4.78 -8.88
CA ARG A 527 20.68 4.16 -7.84
C ARG A 527 21.98 3.54 -8.36
N ASP A 528 22.11 3.38 -9.67
CA ASP A 528 23.31 2.88 -10.33
C ASP A 528 24.33 3.99 -10.66
N ASN A 529 24.03 5.25 -10.31
CA ASN A 529 24.90 6.42 -10.49
C ASN A 529 25.37 6.64 -11.93
N THR A 530 24.57 6.29 -12.93
CA THR A 530 24.95 6.44 -14.36
C THR A 530 23.97 7.27 -15.16
N LEU A 531 24.50 7.97 -16.18
CA LEU A 531 23.72 8.64 -17.22
C LEU A 531 24.03 8.09 -18.62
N ALA A 532 24.65 6.90 -18.69
CA ALA A 532 25.05 6.28 -19.96
C ALA A 532 23.87 6.04 -20.91
N PHE A 533 22.65 5.93 -20.38
CA PHE A 533 21.44 5.69 -21.14
C PHE A 533 20.73 6.97 -21.61
N TYR A 534 21.25 8.15 -21.27
CA TYR A 534 20.61 9.42 -21.57
C TYR A 534 21.42 10.31 -22.52
N SER A 535 20.78 10.70 -23.60
CA SER A 535 21.19 11.83 -24.43
C SER A 535 20.75 13.13 -23.77
N ARG A 536 21.68 14.07 -23.61
CA ARG A 536 21.48 15.32 -22.86
C ARG A 536 21.74 16.51 -23.78
N SER A 537 20.85 17.49 -23.74
CA SER A 537 20.99 18.74 -24.49
C SER A 537 20.56 19.91 -23.62
N GLY A 538 21.42 20.92 -23.47
CA GLY A 538 21.16 22.06 -22.59
C GLY A 538 21.17 21.70 -21.10
N GLY A 539 21.43 22.71 -20.27
CA GLY A 539 21.51 22.57 -18.82
C GLY A 539 22.71 21.77 -18.32
N ALA A 540 22.73 21.52 -17.02
CA ALA A 540 23.75 20.71 -16.35
C ALA A 540 23.08 19.54 -15.63
N TRP A 541 23.35 18.32 -16.09
CA TRP A 541 22.73 17.08 -15.61
C TRP A 541 23.73 16.18 -14.90
N SER A 542 23.41 15.74 -13.69
CA SER A 542 24.21 14.79 -12.90
C SER A 542 23.31 13.88 -12.07
N VAL A 543 23.83 12.75 -11.59
CA VAL A 543 23.14 11.93 -10.59
C VAL A 543 23.77 12.20 -9.23
N ASP A 544 22.92 12.34 -8.22
CA ASP A 544 23.35 12.49 -6.83
C ASP A 544 23.97 11.19 -6.32
N THR A 545 25.21 11.27 -5.84
CA THR A 545 25.93 10.12 -5.31
C THR A 545 25.64 9.86 -3.83
N ASP A 546 24.89 10.74 -3.15
CA ASP A 546 24.43 10.52 -1.78
C ASP A 546 23.50 9.30 -1.73
N PRO A 547 23.87 8.23 -0.99
CA PRO A 547 23.06 7.03 -0.86
C PRO A 547 21.64 7.26 -0.33
N ALA A 548 21.40 8.35 0.41
CA ALA A 548 20.09 8.69 0.96
C ALA A 548 19.17 9.43 -0.03
N ARG A 549 19.73 10.00 -1.11
CA ARG A 549 18.97 10.78 -2.10
C ARG A 549 18.83 10.05 -3.42
N ARG A 550 19.96 9.74 -4.08
CA ARG A 550 20.04 9.04 -5.39
C ARG A 550 19.01 9.57 -6.40
N VAL A 551 19.13 10.85 -6.75
CA VAL A 551 18.21 11.53 -7.69
C VAL A 551 18.97 12.05 -8.90
N LEU A 552 18.32 12.11 -10.06
CA LEU A 552 18.81 12.88 -11.20
C LEU A 552 18.61 14.38 -10.94
N ILE A 553 19.66 15.16 -11.12
CA ILE A 553 19.71 16.59 -10.87
C ILE A 553 19.87 17.32 -12.21
N GLN A 554 19.04 18.33 -12.42
CA GLN A 554 19.30 19.43 -13.35
C GLN A 554 19.55 20.69 -12.52
N SER A 555 20.75 21.26 -12.57
CA SER A 555 21.16 22.37 -11.69
C SER A 555 21.16 23.75 -12.35
N ASP A 556 21.14 23.81 -13.68
CA ASP A 556 21.19 25.07 -14.43
C ASP A 556 19.79 25.69 -14.58
N GLN A 557 19.42 26.56 -13.65
CA GLN A 557 18.15 27.30 -13.69
C GLN A 557 18.06 28.35 -14.80
N ALA A 558 19.15 28.68 -15.48
CA ALA A 558 19.16 29.66 -16.58
C ALA A 558 18.86 29.00 -17.94
N SER A 559 18.94 27.68 -18.04
CA SER A 559 18.70 26.97 -19.29
C SER A 559 17.29 27.19 -19.82
N ALA A 560 17.19 27.61 -21.08
CA ALA A 560 15.91 27.82 -21.75
C ALA A 560 15.24 26.52 -22.22
N ASP A 561 16.02 25.47 -22.47
CA ASP A 561 15.53 24.17 -22.94
C ASP A 561 16.52 23.05 -22.58
N ALA A 562 16.54 22.64 -21.31
CA ALA A 562 17.37 21.53 -20.85
C ALA A 562 16.59 20.22 -20.96
N GLN A 563 17.18 19.21 -21.61
CA GLN A 563 16.55 17.92 -21.83
C GLN A 563 17.50 16.76 -21.49
N ALA A 564 16.95 15.72 -20.90
CA ALA A 564 17.58 14.42 -20.71
C ALA A 564 16.62 13.35 -21.26
N GLN A 565 16.88 12.88 -22.47
CA GLN A 565 16.07 11.85 -23.13
C GLN A 565 16.80 10.52 -23.15
N LEU A 566 16.07 9.41 -23.11
CA LEU A 566 16.70 8.11 -23.31
C LEU A 566 17.34 8.04 -24.70
N SER A 567 18.52 7.44 -24.76
CA SER A 567 19.24 7.16 -26.01
C SER A 567 18.58 6.02 -26.81
N TYR A 568 17.53 5.41 -26.27
CA TYR A 568 16.68 4.43 -26.96
C TYR A 568 15.47 5.12 -27.60
N PHE A 569 15.08 4.61 -28.76
CA PHE A 569 14.04 5.21 -29.59
C PHE A 569 13.06 4.16 -30.12
N GLY A 570 11.92 4.63 -30.63
CA GLY A 570 11.02 3.78 -31.40
C GLY A 570 10.14 2.90 -30.54
N PHE A 571 9.97 3.27 -29.27
CA PHE A 571 8.96 2.74 -28.37
C PHE A 571 7.58 3.12 -28.89
N GLY A 572 6.63 2.19 -28.84
CA GLY A 572 5.26 2.43 -29.31
C GLY A 572 4.46 3.37 -28.42
N ASP A 573 3.33 2.88 -27.93
CA ASP A 573 2.54 3.54 -26.90
C ASP A 573 3.15 3.29 -25.52
N LEU A 574 3.14 4.32 -24.67
CA LEU A 574 3.74 4.25 -23.34
C LEU A 574 2.83 4.89 -22.27
N ASN A 575 2.92 4.34 -21.07
CA ASN A 575 2.57 4.98 -19.80
C ASN A 575 3.85 5.41 -19.09
N ILE A 576 4.19 6.70 -19.14
CA ILE A 576 5.41 7.28 -18.57
C ILE A 576 5.06 7.96 -17.24
N ARG A 577 5.87 7.72 -16.21
CA ARG A 577 5.77 8.38 -14.91
C ARG A 577 7.10 9.01 -14.52
N ALA A 578 7.04 10.23 -14.01
CA ALA A 578 8.19 10.93 -13.46
C ALA A 578 7.85 11.54 -12.09
N ARG A 579 8.68 11.28 -11.08
CA ARG A 579 8.57 11.93 -9.77
C ARG A 579 9.57 13.07 -9.70
N LEU A 580 9.08 14.31 -9.77
CA LEU A 580 9.87 15.52 -9.96
C LEU A 580 9.63 16.54 -8.85
N ARG A 581 10.67 17.29 -8.47
CA ARG A 581 10.53 18.51 -7.66
C ARG A 581 11.38 19.63 -8.23
N MET A 582 10.86 20.85 -8.16
CA MET A 582 11.61 22.06 -8.52
C MET A 582 12.35 22.57 -7.29
N THR A 583 13.66 22.76 -7.39
CA THR A 583 14.51 23.24 -6.28
C THR A 583 14.77 24.75 -6.37
N ALA A 584 14.77 25.31 -7.58
CA ALA A 584 14.87 26.75 -7.82
C ALA A 584 14.18 27.18 -9.13
N GLY A 585 13.91 28.48 -9.27
CA GLY A 585 13.33 29.09 -10.48
C GLY A 585 11.81 29.25 -10.45
N SER A 586 11.27 29.77 -11.56
CA SER A 586 9.83 29.98 -11.79
C SER A 586 9.35 29.37 -13.11
N GLY A 587 10.23 28.68 -13.84
CA GLY A 587 9.94 28.09 -15.13
C GLY A 587 9.17 26.78 -15.05
N THR A 588 9.59 25.79 -15.84
CA THR A 588 8.87 24.52 -16.05
C THR A 588 9.73 23.29 -15.82
N MET A 589 9.07 22.20 -15.42
CA MET A 589 9.64 20.85 -15.36
C MET A 589 8.60 19.83 -15.83
N GLY A 590 9.02 18.75 -16.48
CA GLY A 590 8.10 17.67 -16.81
C GLY A 590 8.64 16.62 -17.76
N ILE A 591 7.72 15.93 -18.42
CA ILE A 591 7.97 14.73 -19.22
C ILE A 591 8.02 15.08 -20.72
N VAL A 592 9.02 14.55 -21.41
CA VAL A 592 9.08 14.46 -22.88
C VAL A 592 8.53 13.11 -23.31
N PHE A 593 7.70 13.07 -24.34
CA PHE A 593 7.17 11.81 -24.89
C PHE A 593 6.94 11.91 -26.41
N LYS A 594 6.83 10.74 -27.06
CA LYS A 594 6.68 10.59 -28.53
C LYS A 594 7.70 11.44 -29.32
N ALA A 595 8.90 11.66 -28.76
CA ALA A 595 9.94 12.44 -29.40
C ALA A 595 10.40 11.72 -30.68
N GLN A 596 10.55 12.44 -31.79
CA GLN A 596 11.27 12.03 -33.01
C GLN A 596 12.68 12.66 -33.08
N GLY A 597 12.95 13.59 -32.17
CA GLY A 597 14.20 14.32 -32.02
C GLY A 597 13.97 15.51 -31.09
N VAL A 598 14.99 16.35 -30.90
CA VAL A 598 14.89 17.53 -30.00
C VAL A 598 13.93 18.62 -30.53
N ASN A 599 13.63 18.60 -31.84
CA ASN A 599 12.78 19.57 -32.52
C ASN A 599 11.34 19.08 -32.77
N ASP A 600 11.07 17.80 -32.53
CA ASP A 600 9.79 17.14 -32.84
C ASP A 600 9.41 16.22 -31.67
N LEU A 601 8.61 16.73 -30.74
CA LEU A 601 8.30 16.05 -29.47
C LEU A 601 7.02 16.57 -28.82
N TYR A 602 6.56 15.88 -27.78
CA TYR A 602 5.44 16.32 -26.94
C TYR A 602 5.90 16.52 -25.50
N LEU A 603 5.30 17.48 -24.80
CA LEU A 603 5.64 17.82 -23.42
C LEU A 603 4.39 17.89 -22.54
N PHE A 604 4.50 17.31 -21.34
CA PHE A 604 3.60 17.56 -20.22
C PHE A 604 4.39 18.15 -19.06
N LEU A 605 4.08 19.41 -18.70
CA LEU A 605 4.90 20.21 -17.78
C LEU A 605 4.08 20.79 -16.63
N LEU A 606 4.76 21.05 -15.51
CA LEU A 606 4.30 21.96 -14.47
C LEU A 606 5.06 23.28 -14.56
N ARG A 607 4.36 24.41 -14.42
CA ARG A 607 4.92 25.76 -14.36
C ARG A 607 4.68 26.38 -12.99
N ARG A 608 5.76 26.88 -12.38
CA ARG A 608 5.67 27.58 -11.09
C ARG A 608 5.23 29.04 -11.23
N GLY A 609 5.73 29.79 -12.21
CA GLY A 609 5.46 31.23 -12.32
C GLY A 609 3.98 31.58 -12.44
N THR A 610 3.19 30.72 -13.11
CA THR A 610 1.74 30.90 -13.32
C THR A 610 0.90 29.91 -12.53
N GLN A 611 1.51 28.96 -11.82
CA GLN A 611 0.83 27.88 -11.09
C GLN A 611 -0.10 27.06 -12.02
N THR A 612 0.48 26.49 -13.09
CA THR A 612 -0.27 25.75 -14.11
C THR A 612 0.36 24.41 -14.50
N ALA A 613 -0.48 23.49 -14.95
CA ALA A 613 -0.09 22.33 -15.75
C ALA A 613 -0.26 22.65 -17.24
N GLU A 614 0.64 22.15 -18.07
CA GLU A 614 0.87 22.57 -19.45
C GLU A 614 1.03 21.39 -20.40
N LEU A 615 0.39 21.44 -21.57
CA LEU A 615 0.53 20.42 -22.62
C LEU A 615 0.95 21.06 -23.96
N TRP A 616 2.07 20.61 -24.50
CA TRP A 616 2.68 21.20 -25.71
C TRP A 616 3.09 20.13 -26.73
N GLN A 617 3.11 20.56 -28.00
CA GLN A 617 3.79 19.89 -29.10
C GLN A 617 4.91 20.79 -29.61
N ARG A 618 6.04 20.20 -29.99
CA ARG A 618 7.06 20.80 -30.83
C ARG A 618 7.05 20.11 -32.19
N GLN A 619 6.99 20.86 -33.27
CA GLN A 619 7.13 20.33 -34.63
C GLN A 619 8.01 21.26 -35.46
N GLY A 620 9.07 20.73 -36.06
CA GLY A 620 10.05 21.54 -36.80
C GLY A 620 10.65 22.68 -35.96
N GLY A 621 10.75 22.50 -34.64
CA GLY A 621 11.24 23.50 -33.69
C GLY A 621 10.18 24.48 -33.16
N ILE A 622 8.97 24.51 -33.72
CA ILE A 622 7.87 25.43 -33.35
C ILE A 622 7.04 24.82 -32.22
N TRP A 623 6.74 25.62 -31.18
CA TRP A 623 5.91 25.20 -30.05
C TRP A 623 4.43 25.52 -30.26
N THR A 624 3.55 24.55 -29.99
CA THR A 624 2.09 24.72 -30.07
C THR A 624 1.43 24.18 -28.80
N ARG A 625 0.50 24.97 -28.23
CA ARG A 625 -0.35 24.54 -27.11
C ARG A 625 -1.40 23.55 -27.62
N LEU A 626 -1.51 22.39 -26.96
CA LEU A 626 -2.50 21.38 -27.33
C LEU A 626 -3.84 21.57 -26.62
N GLN A 627 -3.83 22.10 -25.39
CA GLN A 627 -5.01 22.46 -24.61
C GLN A 627 -4.74 23.72 -23.78
N PRO A 628 -5.80 24.41 -23.29
CA PRO A 628 -5.66 25.47 -22.30
C PRO A 628 -4.96 25.00 -21.03
N ASP A 629 -4.25 25.89 -20.36
CA ASP A 629 -3.57 25.59 -19.10
C ASP A 629 -4.56 25.28 -17.98
N VAL A 630 -4.20 24.31 -17.14
CA VAL A 630 -5.00 23.92 -15.98
C VAL A 630 -4.33 24.45 -14.71
N ALA A 631 -5.11 25.10 -13.84
CA ALA A 631 -4.60 25.60 -12.57
C ALA A 631 -4.04 24.45 -11.72
N GLN A 632 -2.79 24.58 -11.28
CA GLN A 632 -2.09 23.58 -10.48
C GLN A 632 -1.09 24.27 -9.56
N GLY A 633 -1.27 24.11 -8.24
CA GLY A 633 -0.31 24.62 -7.26
C GLY A 633 1.05 23.94 -7.39
N VAL A 634 2.10 24.73 -7.60
CA VAL A 634 3.50 24.29 -7.76
C VAL A 634 4.40 25.06 -6.78
N SER A 635 4.93 24.36 -5.79
CA SER A 635 5.83 24.88 -4.76
C SER A 635 7.23 24.32 -4.93
N LEU A 636 8.24 25.11 -4.50
CA LEU A 636 9.61 24.62 -4.44
C LEU A 636 9.71 23.48 -3.43
N ASN A 637 10.66 22.58 -3.67
CA ASN A 637 11.01 21.44 -2.81
C ASN A 637 9.86 20.46 -2.52
N THR A 638 8.75 20.57 -3.26
CA THR A 638 7.60 19.68 -3.19
C THR A 638 7.66 18.65 -4.31
N TRP A 639 7.49 17.37 -3.98
CA TRP A 639 7.47 16.28 -4.95
C TRP A 639 6.11 16.20 -5.65
N TYR A 640 6.15 16.18 -6.98
CA TYR A 640 5.01 15.95 -7.86
C TYR A 640 5.23 14.66 -8.65
N THR A 641 4.19 13.83 -8.74
CA THR A 641 4.20 12.69 -9.66
C THR A 641 3.45 13.08 -10.92
N LEU A 642 4.15 13.16 -12.04
CA LEU A 642 3.54 13.35 -13.35
C LEU A 642 3.39 12.00 -14.04
N ARG A 643 2.26 11.80 -14.70
CA ARG A 643 2.02 10.62 -15.53
C ARG A 643 1.46 11.04 -16.89
N VAL A 644 1.99 10.45 -17.96
CA VAL A 644 1.48 10.58 -19.33
C VAL A 644 1.17 9.18 -19.84
N ARG A 645 -0.04 8.95 -20.34
CA ARG A 645 -0.42 7.70 -21.01
C ARG A 645 -0.87 8.00 -22.42
N SER A 646 -0.22 7.35 -23.38
CA SER A 646 -0.64 7.33 -24.78
C SER A 646 -1.21 5.96 -25.13
N ARG A 647 -2.32 5.91 -25.86
CA ARG A 647 -2.92 4.70 -26.44
C ARG A 647 -3.46 5.03 -27.83
N GLY A 648 -2.71 4.69 -28.87
CA GLY A 648 -2.95 5.17 -30.22
C GLY A 648 -2.96 6.70 -30.23
N ASN A 649 -4.14 7.27 -30.51
CA ASN A 649 -4.35 8.72 -30.53
C ASN A 649 -4.88 9.27 -29.19
N GLU A 650 -5.21 8.43 -28.21
CA GLU A 650 -5.65 8.89 -26.89
C GLU A 650 -4.46 9.31 -26.04
N LEU A 651 -4.56 10.49 -25.43
CA LEU A 651 -3.55 11.08 -24.57
C LEU A 651 -4.17 11.54 -23.26
N HIS A 652 -3.75 10.95 -22.15
CA HIS A 652 -4.16 11.34 -20.80
C HIS A 652 -2.94 11.77 -19.98
N CYS A 653 -3.09 12.84 -19.19
CA CYS A 653 -2.05 13.32 -18.28
C CYS A 653 -2.58 13.51 -16.86
N TRP A 654 -1.76 13.19 -15.86
CA TRP A 654 -2.11 13.29 -14.43
C TRP A 654 -1.04 14.00 -13.62
N VAL A 655 -1.49 14.73 -12.60
CA VAL A 655 -0.67 15.19 -11.48
C VAL A 655 -1.14 14.45 -10.22
N GLY A 656 -0.30 13.60 -9.66
CA GLY A 656 -0.70 12.65 -8.63
C GLY A 656 -1.75 11.69 -9.17
N THR A 657 -2.92 11.64 -8.52
CA THR A 657 -4.08 10.84 -8.94
C THR A 657 -5.08 11.63 -9.79
N THR A 658 -4.91 12.95 -9.90
CA THR A 658 -5.86 13.83 -10.61
C THR A 658 -5.53 13.90 -12.09
N ARG A 659 -6.50 13.52 -12.93
CA ARG A 659 -6.38 13.68 -14.40
C ARG A 659 -6.57 15.14 -14.76
N VAL A 660 -5.55 15.75 -15.37
CA VAL A 660 -5.56 17.17 -15.76
C VAL A 660 -5.82 17.36 -17.25
N PHE A 661 -5.36 16.43 -18.10
CA PHE A 661 -5.61 16.47 -19.55
C PHE A 661 -6.17 15.13 -20.04
N ASN A 662 -7.10 15.25 -21.00
CA ASN A 662 -7.70 14.14 -21.74
C ASN A 662 -8.04 14.65 -23.15
N LEU A 663 -7.37 14.11 -24.17
CA LEU A 663 -7.59 14.49 -25.55
C LEU A 663 -7.27 13.34 -26.51
N THR A 664 -7.84 13.44 -27.71
CA THR A 664 -7.44 12.66 -28.87
C THR A 664 -6.59 13.54 -29.78
N ALA A 665 -5.38 13.10 -30.10
CA ALA A 665 -4.45 13.80 -30.98
C ALA A 665 -3.79 12.83 -31.96
N ALA A 666 -3.41 13.30 -33.15
CA ALA A 666 -2.64 12.50 -34.11
C ALA A 666 -1.21 12.31 -33.60
N LEU A 667 -0.98 11.26 -32.83
CA LEU A 667 0.32 10.98 -32.22
C LEU A 667 1.21 10.15 -33.17
N PRO A 668 2.53 10.35 -33.15
CA PRO A 668 3.47 9.44 -33.78
C PRO A 668 3.27 8.00 -33.29
N VAL A 669 3.38 7.03 -34.20
CA VAL A 669 3.23 5.60 -33.87
C VAL A 669 4.31 5.10 -32.91
N SER A 670 5.49 5.73 -32.91
CA SER A 670 6.58 5.42 -31.99
C SER A 670 7.37 6.68 -31.65
N GLY A 671 8.23 6.64 -30.63
CA GLY A 671 9.14 7.74 -30.31
C GLY A 671 10.01 7.49 -29.07
N GLY A 672 10.78 8.49 -28.67
CA GLY A 672 11.54 8.53 -27.42
C GLY A 672 10.78 9.23 -26.28
N PHE A 673 11.33 9.15 -25.08
CA PHE A 673 10.83 9.86 -23.91
C PHE A 673 11.96 10.29 -22.97
N GLY A 674 11.64 11.16 -22.02
CA GLY A 674 12.61 11.69 -21.06
C GLY A 674 12.07 12.84 -20.25
N LEU A 675 12.97 13.73 -19.85
CA LEU A 675 12.69 14.88 -19.00
C LEU A 675 13.07 16.18 -19.69
N ARG A 676 12.33 17.25 -19.37
CA ARG A 676 12.63 18.61 -19.83
C ARG A 676 12.43 19.63 -18.72
N THR A 677 13.36 20.56 -18.61
CA THR A 677 13.25 21.75 -17.75
C THR A 677 13.53 23.02 -18.57
N SER A 678 13.00 24.15 -18.10
CA SER A 678 13.25 25.47 -18.69
C SER A 678 13.08 26.52 -17.61
N GLY A 679 14.09 27.36 -17.36
CA GLY A 679 14.05 28.39 -16.33
C GLY A 679 13.89 27.86 -14.90
N ALA A 680 14.35 26.63 -14.64
CA ALA A 680 14.17 25.94 -13.36
C ALA A 680 15.24 24.87 -13.11
N ALA A 681 15.73 24.80 -11.88
CA ALA A 681 16.54 23.69 -11.37
C ALA A 681 15.61 22.63 -10.76
N CYS A 682 15.86 21.36 -11.04
CA CYS A 682 14.95 20.27 -10.71
C CYS A 682 15.67 19.00 -10.28
N GLU A 683 14.94 18.16 -9.56
CA GLU A 683 15.36 16.81 -9.22
C GLU A 683 14.30 15.80 -9.66
N CYS A 684 14.75 14.66 -10.16
CA CYS A 684 13.92 13.50 -10.51
C CYS A 684 14.32 12.31 -9.63
N GLY A 685 13.38 11.79 -8.85
CA GLY A 685 13.60 10.62 -8.00
C GLY A 685 13.16 9.29 -8.62
N LEU A 686 12.44 9.33 -9.75
CA LEU A 686 11.99 8.16 -10.49
C LEU A 686 11.58 8.57 -11.90
N LEU A 687 12.09 7.89 -12.92
CA LEU A 687 11.59 7.91 -14.28
C LEU A 687 11.30 6.48 -14.73
N ASP A 688 10.03 6.15 -14.96
CA ASP A 688 9.63 4.85 -15.48
C ASP A 688 8.70 4.98 -16.68
N ALA A 689 8.70 3.94 -17.51
CA ALA A 689 7.76 3.78 -18.60
C ALA A 689 7.29 2.32 -18.66
N GLY A 690 5.99 2.12 -18.84
CA GLY A 690 5.40 0.80 -19.03
C GLY A 690 4.48 0.73 -20.24
N ASP A 691 4.18 -0.48 -20.68
CA ASP A 691 3.18 -0.72 -21.73
C ASP A 691 1.81 -0.26 -21.20
N PRO A 692 1.09 0.60 -21.95
CA PRO A 692 -0.14 1.18 -21.46
C PRO A 692 -1.31 0.20 -21.49
N TYR A 693 -1.18 -0.98 -22.09
CA TYR A 693 -2.21 -2.01 -22.20
C TYR A 693 -1.90 -3.23 -21.34
N VAL A 694 -0.63 -3.55 -21.08
CA VAL A 694 -0.20 -4.74 -20.34
C VAL A 694 0.10 -4.39 -18.88
N TYR A 695 -0.46 -5.20 -17.99
CA TYR A 695 -0.42 -5.00 -16.55
C TYR A 695 0.19 -6.20 -15.84
N VAL A 696 0.98 -5.91 -14.80
CA VAL A 696 1.57 -6.87 -13.87
C VAL A 696 0.76 -6.85 -12.59
N PRO A 697 -0.03 -7.90 -12.31
CA PRO A 697 -0.79 -8.00 -11.07
C PRO A 697 0.12 -8.18 -9.84
N GLN A 698 -0.39 -7.80 -8.66
CA GLN A 698 0.30 -7.85 -7.36
C GLN A 698 -0.66 -8.34 -6.26
N GLU A 699 -1.36 -9.45 -6.53
CA GLU A 699 -2.56 -9.82 -5.77
C GLU A 699 -2.70 -11.31 -5.44
N ALA A 700 -1.98 -12.19 -6.15
CA ALA A 700 -2.23 -13.62 -6.08
C ALA A 700 -1.00 -14.45 -5.66
N LEU A 701 -1.31 -15.54 -4.95
CA LEU A 701 -0.38 -16.63 -4.64
C LEU A 701 -1.08 -17.97 -4.92
N ASP A 702 -0.29 -19.02 -5.11
CA ASP A 702 -0.79 -20.38 -5.10
C ASP A 702 -0.44 -21.04 -3.76
N VAL A 703 -1.34 -21.89 -3.25
CA VAL A 703 -1.12 -22.69 -2.05
C VAL A 703 -1.31 -24.17 -2.38
N ALA A 704 -0.33 -24.98 -2.03
CA ALA A 704 -0.42 -26.44 -2.03
C ALA A 704 -0.77 -26.90 -0.61
N LEU A 705 -2.02 -27.34 -0.42
CA LEU A 705 -2.58 -27.73 0.87
C LEU A 705 -2.12 -29.12 1.31
N PRO A 706 -2.24 -29.44 2.62
CA PRO A 706 -1.86 -30.75 3.16
C PRO A 706 -2.56 -31.97 2.53
N ASP A 707 -3.71 -31.77 1.89
CA ASP A 707 -4.47 -32.81 1.19
C ASP A 707 -4.03 -32.99 -0.29
N GLY A 708 -3.03 -32.23 -0.74
CA GLY A 708 -2.48 -32.26 -2.09
C GLY A 708 -3.19 -31.35 -3.09
N GLN A 709 -4.27 -30.64 -2.69
CA GLN A 709 -4.93 -29.67 -3.55
C GLN A 709 -4.05 -28.43 -3.75
N ILE A 710 -4.02 -27.89 -4.97
CA ILE A 710 -3.35 -26.63 -5.29
C ILE A 710 -4.42 -25.61 -5.66
N GLN A 711 -4.41 -24.46 -4.98
CA GLN A 711 -5.39 -23.39 -5.16
C GLN A 711 -4.71 -22.04 -5.40
N THR A 712 -5.28 -21.21 -6.26
CA THR A 712 -4.86 -19.81 -6.43
C THR A 712 -5.73 -18.91 -5.57
N LEU A 713 -5.10 -18.17 -4.65
CA LEU A 713 -5.78 -17.24 -3.77
C LEU A 713 -5.54 -15.80 -4.23
N GLY A 714 -6.53 -14.92 -4.04
CA GLY A 714 -6.39 -13.46 -4.22
C GLY A 714 -6.46 -12.92 -5.66
N ARG A 715 -6.42 -13.80 -6.68
CA ARG A 715 -6.58 -13.41 -8.09
C ARG A 715 -7.94 -12.73 -8.31
N ILE A 716 -7.91 -11.47 -8.74
CA ILE A 716 -9.10 -10.65 -8.97
C ILE A 716 -9.69 -10.98 -10.33
N GLN A 717 -10.98 -11.30 -10.33
CA GLN A 717 -11.76 -11.46 -11.56
C GLN A 717 -11.90 -10.12 -12.28
N ARG A 718 -11.61 -10.15 -13.59
CA ARG A 718 -11.58 -8.96 -14.45
C ARG A 718 -12.40 -9.17 -15.72
N SER A 719 -13.12 -8.13 -16.14
CA SER A 719 -13.84 -8.09 -17.41
C SER A 719 -13.00 -7.43 -18.52
N GLY A 720 -13.10 -7.94 -19.75
CA GLY A 720 -12.45 -7.33 -20.92
C GLY A 720 -10.92 -7.39 -20.93
N VAL A 721 -10.32 -8.33 -20.19
CA VAL A 721 -8.85 -8.54 -20.17
C VAL A 721 -8.46 -9.88 -20.78
N THR A 722 -7.25 -9.95 -21.34
CA THR A 722 -6.64 -11.18 -21.86
C THR A 722 -5.40 -11.52 -21.04
N TRP A 723 -5.36 -12.71 -20.44
CA TRP A 723 -4.18 -13.20 -19.71
C TRP A 723 -3.08 -13.65 -20.68
N LEU A 724 -1.84 -13.28 -20.39
CA LEU A 724 -0.67 -13.51 -21.21
C LEU A 724 0.22 -14.57 -20.55
N GLU A 725 0.15 -15.79 -21.05
CA GLU A 725 1.03 -16.89 -20.64
C GLU A 725 2.39 -16.80 -21.36
N PRO A 726 3.49 -17.25 -20.72
CA PRO A 726 3.59 -17.82 -19.37
C PRO A 726 3.87 -16.76 -18.27
N TRP A 727 3.53 -15.49 -18.50
CA TRP A 727 3.92 -14.36 -17.65
C TRP A 727 3.03 -14.16 -16.42
N ASP A 728 1.79 -14.65 -16.48
CA ASP A 728 0.66 -14.24 -15.62
C ASP A 728 0.43 -12.72 -15.62
N TYR A 729 0.70 -12.06 -16.75
CA TYR A 729 0.31 -10.65 -16.98
C TYR A 729 -1.05 -10.61 -17.64
N PHE A 730 -1.72 -9.45 -17.63
CA PHE A 730 -2.97 -9.29 -18.38
C PHE A 730 -2.94 -8.05 -19.26
N ARG A 731 -3.60 -8.13 -20.40
CA ARG A 731 -3.76 -7.04 -21.36
C ARG A 731 -5.17 -6.49 -21.31
N PHE A 732 -5.30 -5.17 -21.29
CA PHE A 732 -6.57 -4.44 -21.35
C PHE A 732 -6.54 -3.40 -22.48
N GLU A 733 -7.40 -3.59 -23.47
CA GLU A 733 -7.52 -2.71 -24.65
C GLU A 733 -8.82 -1.90 -24.67
N GLY A 734 -9.69 -2.09 -23.67
CA GLY A 734 -10.96 -1.38 -23.59
C GLY A 734 -10.81 0.11 -23.28
N PRO A 735 -11.89 0.89 -23.49
CA PRO A 735 -11.90 2.31 -23.11
C PRO A 735 -11.76 2.46 -21.59
N GLY A 736 -11.05 3.50 -21.15
CA GLY A 736 -10.94 3.85 -19.73
C GLY A 736 -9.66 3.36 -19.03
N GLU A 737 -9.79 3.01 -17.75
CA GLU A 737 -8.69 2.66 -16.84
C GLU A 737 -8.93 1.29 -16.20
N GLU A 738 -7.85 0.56 -15.92
CA GLU A 738 -7.91 -0.81 -15.39
C GLU A 738 -8.79 -1.02 -14.15
N PRO A 739 -8.92 -0.07 -13.19
CA PRO A 739 -9.80 -0.29 -12.03
C PRO A 739 -11.26 -0.59 -12.39
N ALA A 740 -11.74 -0.12 -13.55
CA ALA A 740 -13.10 -0.40 -14.04
C ALA A 740 -13.29 -1.85 -14.50
N THR A 741 -12.21 -2.62 -14.68
CA THR A 741 -12.27 -4.03 -15.08
C THR A 741 -12.52 -4.96 -13.90
N ARG A 742 -12.25 -4.51 -12.66
CA ARG A 742 -12.20 -5.37 -11.47
C ARG A 742 -13.59 -5.63 -10.89
N GLN A 743 -13.85 -6.87 -10.47
CA GLN A 743 -15.06 -7.19 -9.69
C GLN A 743 -14.95 -6.80 -8.21
N GLU A 744 -13.73 -6.57 -7.72
CA GLU A 744 -13.46 -6.14 -6.34
C GLU A 744 -12.39 -5.05 -6.28
N SER A 745 -12.46 -4.22 -5.24
CA SER A 745 -11.40 -3.26 -4.93
C SER A 745 -10.23 -3.97 -4.24
N ILE A 746 -9.04 -3.40 -4.37
CA ILE A 746 -7.87 -3.84 -3.62
C ILE A 746 -7.84 -3.06 -2.31
N SER A 747 -7.77 -3.78 -1.19
CA SER A 747 -7.67 -3.20 0.14
C SER A 747 -6.43 -2.30 0.24
N THR A 748 -6.57 -1.12 0.85
CA THR A 748 -5.42 -0.27 1.25
C THR A 748 -4.80 -0.72 2.58
N ASP A 749 -5.41 -1.71 3.20
CA ASP A 749 -5.01 -2.36 4.46
C ASP A 749 -4.74 -3.85 4.21
N PHE A 750 -4.30 -4.60 5.22
CA PHE A 750 -4.15 -6.05 5.14
C PHE A 750 -5.42 -6.72 4.65
N ASP A 751 -5.21 -7.78 3.87
CA ASP A 751 -6.26 -8.60 3.31
C ASP A 751 -6.05 -10.06 3.69
N TYR A 752 -7.16 -10.77 3.83
CA TYR A 752 -7.19 -12.15 4.28
C TYR A 752 -7.69 -12.99 3.12
N LEU A 753 -6.79 -13.76 2.52
CA LEU A 753 -7.16 -14.68 1.43
C LEU A 753 -7.47 -16.03 2.04
N HIS A 754 -8.49 -16.73 1.55
CA HIS A 754 -8.96 -17.97 2.16
C HIS A 754 -8.86 -19.12 1.16
N ALA A 755 -8.23 -20.21 1.56
CA ALA A 755 -8.30 -21.47 0.84
C ALA A 755 -9.66 -22.16 1.06
N ASP A 756 -10.00 -23.16 0.25
CA ASP A 756 -11.12 -24.05 0.57
C ASP A 756 -10.83 -24.82 1.86
N SER A 757 -11.90 -25.14 2.60
CA SER A 757 -11.76 -25.95 3.81
C SER A 757 -11.28 -27.37 3.50
N PHE A 758 -10.51 -27.98 4.39
CA PHE A 758 -10.01 -29.37 4.29
C PHE A 758 -10.17 -30.10 5.62
N ALA A 759 -10.08 -31.44 5.60
CA ALA A 759 -10.28 -32.26 6.80
C ALA A 759 -9.26 -31.91 7.89
N ALA A 760 -9.70 -31.87 9.15
CA ALA A 760 -8.79 -31.61 10.27
C ALA A 760 -7.81 -32.78 10.49
N PHE A 761 -6.65 -32.46 11.03
CA PHE A 761 -5.57 -33.38 11.37
C PHE A 761 -4.86 -32.91 12.64
N ASP A 762 -4.12 -33.80 13.28
CA ASP A 762 -3.48 -33.57 14.58
C ASP A 762 -1.96 -33.79 14.58
N SER A 763 -1.36 -33.85 13.39
CA SER A 763 0.07 -34.02 13.15
C SER A 763 0.62 -32.87 12.32
N ASP A 764 1.94 -32.65 12.39
CA ASP A 764 2.61 -31.68 11.53
C ASP A 764 2.37 -31.97 10.04
N ARG A 765 2.09 -30.93 9.26
CA ARG A 765 1.90 -31.01 7.80
C ARG A 765 2.56 -29.84 7.10
N ALA A 766 3.27 -30.14 6.01
CA ALA A 766 3.81 -29.09 5.16
C ALA A 766 2.68 -28.40 4.36
N VAL A 767 2.83 -27.10 4.17
CA VAL A 767 2.06 -26.30 3.21
C VAL A 767 3.03 -25.43 2.43
N THR A 768 2.83 -25.35 1.11
CA THR A 768 3.73 -24.58 0.23
C THR A 768 2.97 -23.44 -0.42
N PHE A 769 3.49 -22.22 -0.24
CA PHE A 769 3.02 -21.02 -0.90
C PHE A 769 3.96 -20.66 -2.05
N ARG A 770 3.42 -20.53 -3.25
CA ARG A 770 4.12 -20.00 -4.42
C ARG A 770 3.65 -18.58 -4.67
N LEU A 771 4.54 -17.59 -4.63
CA LEU A 771 4.18 -16.23 -5.03
C LEU A 771 3.98 -16.21 -6.54
N ARG A 772 2.71 -16.13 -6.97
CA ARG A 772 2.34 -16.10 -8.37
C ARG A 772 2.62 -14.73 -8.98
N ASP A 773 2.31 -13.70 -8.21
CA ASP A 773 2.55 -12.31 -8.55
C ASP A 773 3.73 -11.74 -7.77
N ARG A 774 4.46 -10.83 -8.41
CA ARG A 774 5.46 -10.01 -7.71
C ARG A 774 4.74 -8.93 -6.86
N GLY A 775 5.42 -8.41 -5.85
CA GLY A 775 4.94 -7.31 -5.04
C GLY A 775 3.74 -7.63 -4.12
N LEU A 776 3.33 -8.90 -4.04
CA LEU A 776 2.47 -9.40 -2.98
C LEU A 776 3.32 -9.64 -1.73
N TRP A 777 2.88 -9.11 -0.59
CA TRP A 777 3.59 -9.28 0.69
C TRP A 777 2.80 -10.23 1.58
N LEU A 778 3.32 -11.44 1.80
CA LEU A 778 2.75 -12.41 2.74
C LEU A 778 3.35 -12.18 4.12
N THR A 779 2.52 -11.95 5.15
CA THR A 779 3.03 -11.67 6.51
C THR A 779 2.69 -12.73 7.53
N GLN A 780 1.45 -13.21 7.56
CA GLN A 780 0.98 -14.18 8.54
C GLN A 780 0.12 -15.25 7.89
N LEU A 781 0.05 -16.41 8.51
CA LEU A 781 -0.77 -17.55 8.14
C LEU A 781 -1.60 -17.96 9.34
N PHE A 782 -2.90 -18.19 9.14
CA PHE A 782 -3.80 -18.67 10.18
C PHE A 782 -4.46 -19.97 9.75
N LEU A 783 -4.38 -20.98 10.61
CA LEU A 783 -5.13 -22.22 10.48
C LEU A 783 -6.30 -22.18 11.45
N GLY A 784 -7.50 -21.94 10.94
CA GLY A 784 -8.71 -21.75 11.74
C GLY A 784 -9.77 -22.80 11.50
N ASP A 785 -10.79 -22.83 12.36
CA ASP A 785 -12.00 -23.63 12.15
C ASP A 785 -12.79 -23.09 10.95
N ALA A 786 -13.12 -23.96 9.98
CA ALA A 786 -13.87 -23.59 8.78
C ALA A 786 -15.28 -23.04 9.06
N ARG A 787 -15.85 -23.26 10.26
CA ARG A 787 -17.14 -22.69 10.67
C ARG A 787 -17.05 -21.23 11.12
N GLY A 788 -15.84 -20.75 11.40
CA GLY A 788 -15.57 -19.37 11.77
C GLY A 788 -14.47 -19.25 12.79
N PHE A 789 -13.62 -18.25 12.61
CA PHE A 789 -12.56 -17.88 13.53
C PHE A 789 -12.21 -16.40 13.35
N SER A 790 -11.58 -15.81 14.35
CA SER A 790 -11.37 -14.37 14.39
C SER A 790 -10.21 -13.96 15.27
N ILE A 791 -9.81 -12.70 15.14
CA ILE A 791 -8.88 -12.02 16.04
C ILE A 791 -9.64 -10.92 16.73
N ALA A 792 -9.50 -10.82 18.06
CA ALA A 792 -10.07 -9.72 18.81
C ALA A 792 -8.98 -8.97 19.58
N HIS A 793 -9.03 -7.64 19.54
CA HIS A 793 -8.23 -6.78 20.41
C HIS A 793 -9.16 -6.04 21.36
N TYR A 794 -8.73 -5.89 22.60
CA TYR A 794 -9.53 -5.25 23.64
C TYR A 794 -8.65 -4.51 24.65
N SER A 795 -9.27 -4.01 25.71
CA SER A 795 -8.57 -3.45 26.87
C SER A 795 -9.11 -4.08 28.14
N ASP A 796 -8.20 -4.40 29.05
CA ASP A 796 -8.49 -4.91 30.39
C ASP A 796 -7.96 -3.95 31.47
N ALA A 797 -8.09 -4.35 32.73
CA ALA A 797 -7.63 -3.53 33.84
C ALA A 797 -6.11 -3.33 33.90
N GLU A 798 -5.31 -4.28 33.38
CA GLU A 798 -3.84 -4.16 33.35
C GLU A 798 -3.41 -3.14 32.30
N HIS A 799 -3.98 -3.22 31.09
CA HIS A 799 -3.77 -2.25 30.03
C HIS A 799 -4.20 -0.83 30.47
N PHE A 800 -5.35 -0.72 31.16
CA PHE A 800 -5.80 0.54 31.74
C PHE A 800 -4.78 1.10 32.74
N ASP A 801 -4.30 0.28 33.69
CA ASP A 801 -3.36 0.75 34.71
C ASP A 801 -2.02 1.18 34.11
N MET A 802 -1.52 0.43 33.12
CA MET A 802 -0.32 0.79 32.38
C MET A 802 -0.46 2.17 31.73
N LEU A 803 -1.50 2.39 30.92
CA LEU A 803 -1.72 3.67 30.24
C LEU A 803 -1.92 4.81 31.24
N ALA A 804 -2.64 4.56 32.32
CA ALA A 804 -2.85 5.55 33.37
C ALA A 804 -1.59 5.85 34.20
N ASN A 805 -0.65 4.92 34.32
CA ASN A 805 0.67 5.16 34.89
C ASN A 805 1.56 5.97 33.94
N LEU A 806 1.50 5.72 32.62
CA LEU A 806 2.17 6.56 31.63
C LEU A 806 1.65 8.00 31.66
N ALA A 807 0.32 8.18 31.69
CA ALA A 807 -0.33 9.47 31.86
C ALA A 807 0.27 10.29 33.01
N LYS A 808 0.42 9.67 34.18
CA LYS A 808 0.95 10.35 35.38
C LYS A 808 2.47 10.52 35.35
N HIS A 809 3.21 9.44 35.12
CA HIS A 809 4.64 9.40 35.43
C HIS A 809 5.52 9.84 34.27
N ARG A 810 5.08 9.62 33.02
CA ARG A 810 5.82 10.07 31.84
C ARG A 810 5.49 11.51 31.49
N TRP A 811 4.19 11.82 31.38
CA TRP A 811 3.74 13.10 30.83
C TRP A 811 3.20 14.07 31.88
N GLY A 812 2.88 13.60 33.10
CA GLY A 812 2.33 14.45 34.16
C GLY A 812 0.96 15.03 33.83
N LEU A 813 0.12 14.26 33.13
CA LEU A 813 -1.20 14.67 32.67
C LEU A 813 -2.19 14.82 33.84
N LYS A 814 -3.30 15.54 33.61
CA LYS A 814 -4.38 15.73 34.59
C LYS A 814 -4.98 14.40 35.07
N GLY A 815 -5.08 13.44 34.17
CA GLY A 815 -5.71 12.14 34.45
C GLY A 815 -5.95 11.32 33.19
N VAL A 816 -6.91 10.41 33.27
CA VAL A 816 -7.36 9.58 32.14
C VAL A 816 -8.85 9.76 31.86
N GLY A 817 -9.23 9.67 30.59
CA GLY A 817 -10.60 9.65 30.09
C GLY A 817 -10.95 8.28 29.53
N LEU A 818 -11.89 7.56 30.16
CA LEU A 818 -12.29 6.22 29.73
C LEU A 818 -13.57 6.27 28.88
N TRP A 819 -13.47 5.84 27.62
CA TRP A 819 -14.62 5.69 26.71
C TRP A 819 -15.10 4.23 26.65
N ALA A 820 -16.24 3.85 27.21
CA ALA A 820 -17.15 4.61 28.05
C ALA A 820 -17.61 3.74 29.22
N LEU A 821 -18.26 4.35 30.21
CA LEU A 821 -18.69 3.68 31.43
C LEU A 821 -19.57 2.45 31.12
N GLY A 822 -19.28 1.33 31.77
CA GLY A 822 -19.95 0.05 31.59
C GLY A 822 -19.38 -0.83 30.48
N HIS A 823 -18.41 -0.35 29.69
CA HIS A 823 -17.76 -1.17 28.66
C HIS A 823 -16.50 -1.88 29.20
N GLN A 824 -15.77 -1.20 30.07
CA GLN A 824 -14.46 -1.59 30.57
C GLN A 824 -14.48 -2.84 31.45
N ASP A 825 -13.30 -3.34 31.80
CA ASP A 825 -13.11 -4.33 32.85
C ASP A 825 -13.58 -3.79 34.22
N PRO A 826 -14.50 -4.48 34.93
CA PRO A 826 -14.93 -4.07 36.28
C PRO A 826 -13.78 -3.87 37.28
N LEU A 827 -12.65 -4.56 37.11
CA LEU A 827 -11.48 -4.44 37.97
C LEU A 827 -10.82 -3.08 37.91
N VAL A 828 -11.04 -2.29 36.85
CA VAL A 828 -10.57 -0.89 36.74
C VAL A 828 -10.94 -0.08 37.98
N PHE A 829 -12.16 -0.26 38.51
CA PHE A 829 -12.55 0.46 39.71
C PHE A 829 -11.79 -0.01 40.95
N ARG A 830 -11.43 -1.29 41.07
CA ARG A 830 -10.68 -1.80 42.23
C ARG A 830 -9.24 -1.28 42.28
N LEU A 831 -8.68 -0.92 41.13
CA LEU A 831 -7.34 -0.31 41.02
C LEU A 831 -7.33 1.16 41.47
N ARG A 832 -8.51 1.77 41.60
CA ARG A 832 -8.69 3.15 42.08
C ARG A 832 -9.20 3.15 43.52
N SER A 833 -8.56 3.94 44.38
CA SER A 833 -9.16 4.36 45.66
C SER A 833 -10.10 5.54 45.43
N GLY A 834 -11.09 5.69 46.31
CA GLY A 834 -12.00 6.84 46.30
C GLY A 834 -11.25 8.16 46.49
N ILE A 835 -11.90 9.27 46.12
CA ILE A 835 -11.33 10.65 46.13
C ILE A 835 -11.16 11.21 47.57
N VAL A 836 -11.45 10.42 48.62
CA VAL A 836 -11.59 10.81 50.04
C VAL A 836 -10.70 11.97 50.46
#